data_AF-A0A2X0VMU0-F1
#
_entry.id   AF-A0A2X0VMU0-F1
#
_cell.length_a   1.000
_cell.length_b   1.000
_cell.length_c   1.000
_cell.angle_alpha   90.00
_cell.angle_beta   90.00
_cell.angle_gamma   90.00
#
_symmetry.space_group_name_H-M   'P 1'
#
loop_
_entity.id
_entity.type
_entity.pdbx_description
1 polymer ?
#
loop_
_entity_poly.entity_id
_entity_poly.type
_entity_poly.pdbx_seq_one_letter_code
_entity_poly.pdbx_strand_id
1 'polypeptide(L)'
;MQYRPNARIVRHARAAITPRRYGVRVLIVAALAALVAMPGLLASPTQAGPTLESAGSDEVVFDRTEGRIGPAILNDSPTDRTTAVADHAFFGVVRGMSVFDSRDRNQYSQAHQPGVAQRWLKADVAKRGDYWSYITRGVAWDYHINPYGYRGEYRDNVISASTTSALGYKPNNPGKSALNSTFLIGTVRHNNFPIWSAIHYVHASFDIRIGDLEESFPFDQHETTNDNDTTAVANQGGAYRYYSQAYSARSCPAEAPYYALIRGYGENTWFCFQHVGPGYGNYDIYTNQPNYYPNYVDVPGHTPESDDVLTVNKTTSDRTLVVDGIPYRLFLWGFVPSADGNCPAEPPAGSEPVNTFTTKENQTSYGCLYGEFRQERFLRIAKNVTEDSGAPGEEIPAFNFTTLPAGDWKAPEGAPLPNEAQADTYISPGSFSDFSLKPTAYGNGGTVLSGYQSFIPGKSQFIVAETGPTIPGRNPIAPGQPGYYGPWPVSDDPNAAQWKLSEVTCVNGVGDRVNVTRDPATGGIDFSAVPPASSAKALPVTCTFTNQKQAPKIRIEKSIESVKDAFTPNITVTYRITATNDGTLKGTTGQLSDSPSFAPGLKERSVRIATTLEGLDSATPTRYGPYTLTEGTDLEPGAQATWYIRMHVARNKRTPGYSEPALECASDNGHLTPRRGLYNSVSGPYDYDGSANNEACAPVRPRYIRIEKAGTQPVGTPNDDGTYPLKGAAFAIYDNAELKGTPVSVVDGGPTFLSDPLAPDTNYWLVETRAPAGHALLPRPVPFRISVGNDADATTVLTAEFGPDEGFSSVRVLPAKPGVSGEAGAPGIRIVDTQVGTLPVAGGYGVYPHVAGGVGMIALAGACMWARKRQRVSQS
;
A
#
# COMPACT_ATOMS: atom_id res chain seq x y z
N MET A 1 2.17 46.93 -46.39
CA MET A 1 2.96 47.74 -47.34
C MET A 1 4.28 47.05 -47.61
N GLN A 2 4.78 47.21 -48.84
CA GLN A 2 6.18 47.36 -49.30
C GLN A 2 7.32 46.78 -48.41
N TYR A 3 8.16 45.80 -48.80
CA TYR A 3 8.98 45.55 -50.02
C TYR A 3 10.45 46.05 -49.89
N ARG A 4 11.38 45.28 -50.46
CA ARG A 4 12.88 45.29 -50.39
C ARG A 4 13.54 46.42 -51.25
N PRO A 5 14.89 46.62 -51.33
CA PRO A 5 16.08 45.79 -51.00
C PRO A 5 17.11 46.50 -50.05
N ASN A 6 18.44 46.29 -49.94
CA ASN A 6 19.55 45.58 -50.66
C ASN A 6 20.60 45.08 -49.60
N ALA A 7 21.46 44.04 -49.78
CA ALA A 7 22.66 43.82 -50.63
C ALA A 7 23.92 44.65 -50.23
N ARG A 8 25.18 44.13 -50.20
CA ARG A 8 25.75 42.83 -50.68
C ARG A 8 27.17 42.53 -50.08
N ILE A 9 27.76 41.39 -50.50
CA ILE A 9 29.17 40.86 -50.39
C ILE A 9 29.22 39.59 -49.51
N VAL A 10 29.18 38.32 -50.00
CA VAL A 10 29.86 37.56 -51.09
C VAL A 10 31.19 36.91 -50.68
N ARG A 11 31.17 35.56 -50.56
CA ARG A 11 32.17 34.62 -51.12
C ARG A 11 31.55 33.22 -51.31
N HIS A 12 32.22 32.36 -52.09
CA HIS A 12 31.72 31.11 -52.69
C HIS A 12 32.32 29.84 -52.01
N ALA A 13 31.88 28.59 -52.26
CA ALA A 13 30.56 28.00 -52.62
C ALA A 13 30.66 26.46 -52.77
N ARG A 14 29.56 25.73 -52.52
CA ARG A 14 29.18 24.36 -53.04
C ARG A 14 30.11 23.15 -52.73
N ALA A 15 29.71 21.89 -53.01
CA ALA A 15 28.51 21.13 -52.59
C ALA A 15 28.52 19.66 -53.12
N ALA A 16 28.22 18.70 -52.22
CA ALA A 16 27.46 17.45 -52.43
C ALA A 16 27.99 16.25 -53.28
N ILE A 17 27.36 15.08 -53.02
CA ILE A 17 27.20 13.86 -53.85
C ILE A 17 28.25 12.70 -53.74
N THR A 18 27.69 11.48 -53.64
CA THR A 18 28.26 10.10 -53.62
C THR A 18 28.33 9.49 -55.04
N PRO A 19 28.53 8.16 -55.29
CA PRO A 19 29.28 7.06 -54.61
C PRO A 19 30.25 6.28 -55.56
N ARG A 20 31.07 5.32 -55.04
CA ARG A 20 31.13 3.90 -55.55
C ARG A 20 32.14 2.97 -54.85
N ARG A 21 31.85 1.66 -55.01
CA ARG A 21 32.49 0.42 -54.49
C ARG A 21 33.94 0.22 -54.96
N TYR A 22 34.74 -0.58 -54.21
CA TYR A 22 35.21 -1.95 -54.63
C TYR A 22 36.06 -2.66 -53.54
N GLY A 23 35.90 -4.00 -53.42
CA GLY A 23 36.90 -5.03 -53.02
C GLY A 23 37.43 -5.03 -51.58
N VAL A 24 37.61 -6.14 -50.85
CA VAL A 24 37.91 -7.56 -51.20
C VAL A 24 37.15 -8.52 -50.24
N ARG A 25 37.06 -9.83 -50.58
CA ARG A 25 36.49 -10.92 -49.75
C ARG A 25 37.51 -12.02 -49.43
N VAL A 26 37.50 -12.56 -48.21
CA VAL A 26 37.85 -13.95 -47.81
C VAL A 26 36.94 -14.29 -46.60
N LEU A 27 35.95 -15.19 -46.70
CA LEU A 27 35.93 -16.63 -46.29
C LEU A 27 36.34 -16.90 -44.81
N ILE A 28 35.71 -17.77 -44.00
CA ILE A 28 34.44 -18.53 -44.11
C ILE A 28 33.94 -18.97 -42.69
N VAL A 29 32.66 -19.32 -42.58
CA VAL A 29 31.92 -20.04 -41.50
C VAL A 29 32.69 -20.50 -40.25
N ALA A 30 32.27 -19.99 -39.08
CA ALA A 30 32.33 -20.69 -37.78
C ALA A 30 31.25 -20.12 -36.82
N ALA A 31 30.95 -20.84 -35.73
CA ALA A 31 30.21 -20.38 -34.54
C ALA A 31 28.73 -19.93 -34.71
N LEU A 32 27.89 -20.71 -35.39
CA LEU A 32 26.42 -20.64 -35.21
C LEU A 32 26.00 -21.51 -34.00
N ALA A 33 26.58 -21.22 -32.83
CA ALA A 33 26.49 -22.04 -31.62
C ALA A 33 26.78 -21.25 -30.32
N ALA A 34 26.30 -20.00 -30.22
CA ALA A 34 26.49 -19.15 -29.04
C ALA A 34 25.32 -18.14 -28.86
N LEU A 35 24.09 -18.66 -28.72
CA LEU A 35 22.87 -17.83 -28.65
C LEU A 35 21.98 -18.16 -27.42
N VAL A 36 22.62 -18.48 -26.29
CA VAL A 36 21.96 -18.70 -24.99
C VAL A 36 22.78 -18.05 -23.86
N ALA A 37 22.76 -16.71 -23.80
CA ALA A 37 23.10 -15.89 -22.62
C ALA A 37 22.68 -14.43 -22.88
N MET A 38 22.27 -13.72 -21.82
CA MET A 38 21.88 -12.28 -21.79
C MET A 38 20.54 -11.87 -22.43
N PRO A 39 19.40 -12.10 -21.76
CA PRO A 39 18.28 -11.16 -21.74
C PRO A 39 18.52 -10.09 -20.65
N GLY A 40 18.45 -8.80 -20.99
CA GLY A 40 18.50 -7.73 -19.97
C GLY A 40 19.25 -6.45 -20.34
N LEU A 41 18.83 -5.74 -21.39
CA LEU A 41 19.36 -4.40 -21.69
C LEU A 41 18.33 -3.46 -22.35
N LEU A 42 17.06 -3.58 -21.95
CA LEU A 42 16.00 -2.58 -22.18
C LEU A 42 15.18 -2.39 -20.90
N ALA A 43 15.85 -2.08 -19.80
CA ALA A 43 15.19 -1.46 -18.65
C ALA A 43 15.09 0.05 -18.89
N SER A 44 13.89 0.62 -18.74
CA SER A 44 13.75 2.06 -18.51
C SER A 44 14.61 2.48 -17.32
N PRO A 45 15.13 3.72 -17.25
CA PRO A 45 15.85 4.18 -16.07
C PRO A 45 14.93 4.03 -14.85
N THR A 46 15.31 3.17 -13.91
CA THR A 46 14.64 3.04 -12.62
C THR A 46 14.77 4.39 -11.92
N GLN A 47 13.66 5.13 -11.88
CA GLN A 47 13.60 6.42 -11.22
C GLN A 47 14.01 6.21 -9.76
N ALA A 48 15.15 6.79 -9.37
CA ALA A 48 15.67 6.62 -8.02
C ALA A 48 14.59 7.05 -7.03
N GLY A 49 14.34 6.20 -6.03
CA GLY A 49 13.38 6.53 -4.97
C GLY A 49 13.81 7.84 -4.27
N PRO A 50 12.84 8.62 -3.76
CA PRO A 50 13.13 9.93 -3.17
C PRO A 50 14.25 9.82 -2.12
N THR A 51 15.16 10.79 -2.18
CA THR A 51 16.32 10.91 -1.30
C THR A 51 15.89 11.02 0.17
N LEU A 52 16.72 10.57 1.11
CA LEU A 52 16.48 10.81 2.53
C LEU A 52 16.76 12.29 2.82
N GLU A 53 15.85 12.97 3.51
CA GLU A 53 16.00 14.37 3.87
C GLU A 53 17.27 14.60 4.70
N SER A 54 18.11 15.56 4.29
CA SER A 54 19.17 16.07 5.17
C SER A 54 18.57 17.00 6.22
N ALA A 55 18.93 16.80 7.48
CA ALA A 55 18.59 17.70 8.58
C ALA A 55 19.08 19.14 8.29
N GLY A 56 18.42 20.12 8.92
CA GLY A 56 18.79 21.53 8.80
C GLY A 56 20.13 21.89 9.44
N SER A 57 20.50 23.17 9.35
CA SER A 57 21.54 23.72 10.21
C SER A 57 21.04 23.68 11.65
N ASP A 58 21.67 22.86 12.49
CA ASP A 58 21.31 22.75 13.89
C ASP A 58 21.65 24.02 14.70
N GLU A 59 22.42 24.99 14.16
CA GLU A 59 22.75 26.25 14.84
C GLU A 59 22.04 27.47 14.22
N VAL A 60 21.59 28.38 15.08
CA VAL A 60 21.29 29.79 14.76
C VAL A 60 22.38 30.70 15.36
N VAL A 61 22.81 31.71 14.60
CA VAL A 61 23.84 32.68 14.99
C VAL A 61 23.20 34.05 15.24
N PHE A 62 23.65 34.77 16.28
CA PHE A 62 23.08 36.07 16.68
C PHE A 62 24.17 37.16 16.79
N ASP A 63 24.01 38.24 16.04
CA ASP A 63 24.89 39.41 16.05
C ASP A 63 24.42 40.48 17.07
N ARG A 64 23.10 40.66 17.22
CA ARG A 64 22.44 41.62 18.10
C ARG A 64 21.60 40.91 19.16
N THR A 65 21.91 41.20 20.43
CA THR A 65 21.05 40.83 21.57
C THR A 65 20.92 42.01 22.54
N GLU A 66 19.68 42.41 22.82
CA GLU A 66 19.33 43.51 23.73
C GLU A 66 18.20 43.07 24.67
N GLY A 67 18.09 43.72 25.84
CA GLY A 67 17.00 43.45 26.77
C GLY A 67 16.77 44.60 27.75
N ARG A 68 15.63 44.59 28.44
CA ARG A 68 15.28 45.56 29.50
C ARG A 68 14.12 45.04 30.36
N ILE A 69 13.90 45.63 31.53
CA ILE A 69 12.56 45.64 32.13
C ILE A 69 11.69 46.54 31.25
N GLY A 70 10.57 46.02 30.75
CA GLY A 70 9.65 46.71 29.86
C GLY A 70 8.76 47.75 30.56
N PRO A 71 7.64 48.15 29.95
CA PRO A 71 6.60 48.94 30.61
C PRO A 71 6.17 48.30 31.93
N ALA A 72 5.92 49.11 32.96
CA ALA A 72 5.42 48.66 34.24
C ALA A 72 4.20 49.44 34.73
N ILE A 73 3.30 48.74 35.41
CA ILE A 73 2.16 49.27 36.17
C ILE A 73 2.30 48.73 37.60
N LEU A 74 2.20 49.61 38.59
CA LEU A 74 2.34 49.26 40.00
C LEU A 74 1.06 49.69 40.72
N ASN A 75 0.42 48.77 41.46
CA ASN A 75 -0.82 49.03 42.20
C ASN A 75 -1.07 47.94 43.27
N ASP A 76 -2.26 47.98 43.89
CA ASP A 76 -2.68 47.05 44.95
C ASP A 76 -3.63 45.94 44.47
N SER A 77 -3.45 45.44 43.24
CA SER A 77 -4.31 44.44 42.62
C SER A 77 -3.50 43.33 41.95
N PRO A 78 -3.77 42.04 42.18
CA PRO A 78 -3.13 40.96 41.42
C PRO A 78 -3.54 40.88 39.94
N THR A 79 -4.49 41.72 39.48
CA THR A 79 -5.11 41.59 38.15
C THR A 79 -5.21 42.86 37.33
N ASP A 80 -5.23 44.06 37.93
CA ASP A 80 -5.26 45.32 37.18
C ASP A 80 -3.90 45.64 36.57
N ARG A 81 -3.78 45.53 35.25
CA ARG A 81 -2.55 45.86 34.50
C ARG A 81 -2.69 47.18 33.73
N THR A 82 -3.51 48.10 34.24
CA THR A 82 -3.87 49.37 33.59
C THR A 82 -3.84 50.58 34.53
N THR A 83 -4.37 50.48 35.76
CA THR A 83 -4.34 51.57 36.74
C THR A 83 -3.01 51.56 37.50
N ALA A 84 -2.29 52.68 37.52
CA ALA A 84 -1.05 52.80 38.29
C ALA A 84 -1.22 53.74 39.50
N VAL A 85 -0.56 53.39 40.59
CA VAL A 85 -0.45 54.16 41.84
C VAL A 85 0.99 54.65 42.00
N ALA A 86 1.18 55.80 42.65
CA ALA A 86 2.51 56.36 42.88
C ALA A 86 3.21 55.66 44.07
N ASP A 87 4.34 55.00 43.81
CA ASP A 87 5.07 54.17 44.79
C ASP A 87 6.58 54.50 44.80
N HIS A 88 6.92 55.79 44.74
CA HIS A 88 8.31 56.32 44.70
C HIS A 88 9.25 55.64 43.69
N ALA A 89 8.68 54.99 42.67
CA ALA A 89 9.39 54.06 41.81
C ALA A 89 10.30 54.75 40.79
N PHE A 90 11.41 54.09 40.44
CA PHE A 90 12.35 54.56 39.43
C PHE A 90 12.70 53.45 38.44
N PHE A 91 12.81 53.84 37.18
CA PHE A 91 13.49 53.06 36.14
C PHE A 91 14.93 53.54 36.00
N GLY A 92 15.80 52.64 35.55
CA GLY A 92 17.17 53.01 35.26
C GLY A 92 18.05 51.85 34.85
N VAL A 93 19.26 52.20 34.41
CA VAL A 93 20.37 51.26 34.30
C VAL A 93 21.46 51.70 35.28
N VAL A 94 21.92 50.77 36.11
CA VAL A 94 23.04 50.96 37.04
C VAL A 94 24.00 49.77 36.97
N ARG A 95 25.20 49.93 37.54
CA ARG A 95 26.24 48.88 37.61
C ARG A 95 26.03 48.03 38.87
N GLY A 96 25.90 46.72 38.75
CA GLY A 96 25.63 45.80 39.87
C GLY A 96 24.39 46.24 40.64
N MET A 97 24.58 46.70 41.88
CA MET A 97 23.58 47.46 42.66
C MET A 97 24.14 48.80 43.16
N SER A 98 25.22 49.31 42.56
CA SER A 98 25.88 50.54 42.99
C SER A 98 24.99 51.77 42.86
N VAL A 99 25.19 52.71 43.78
CA VAL A 99 24.61 54.06 43.75
C VAL A 99 24.81 54.69 42.37
N PHE A 100 23.71 55.20 41.79
CA PHE A 100 23.70 55.80 40.46
C PHE A 100 24.73 56.94 40.29
N ASP A 101 25.59 56.83 39.27
CA ASP A 101 26.51 57.88 38.83
C ASP A 101 26.10 58.43 37.46
N SER A 102 25.67 59.69 37.43
CA SER A 102 25.29 60.43 36.23
C SER A 102 26.45 60.76 35.27
N ARG A 103 27.69 60.46 35.66
CA ARG A 103 28.89 60.60 34.80
C ARG A 103 29.09 59.38 33.90
N ASP A 104 28.58 58.22 34.29
CA ASP A 104 28.64 56.99 33.50
C ASP A 104 27.55 57.03 32.42
N ARG A 105 27.95 57.15 31.15
CA ARG A 105 27.03 57.32 30.01
C ARG A 105 26.15 56.10 29.75
N ASN A 106 26.48 54.93 30.31
CA ASN A 106 25.64 53.73 30.20
C ASN A 106 24.57 53.71 31.30
N GLN A 107 24.78 54.44 32.39
CA GLN A 107 23.81 54.56 33.47
C GLN A 107 22.80 55.68 33.18
N TYR A 108 21.59 55.50 33.69
CA TYR A 108 20.59 56.55 33.77
C TYR A 108 19.59 56.24 34.88
N SER A 109 18.91 57.26 35.36
CA SER A 109 17.76 57.13 36.25
C SER A 109 16.63 58.04 35.76
N GLN A 110 15.40 57.56 35.91
CA GLN A 110 14.18 58.26 35.54
C GLN A 110 13.07 57.82 36.51
N ALA A 111 12.32 58.77 37.08
CA ALA A 111 11.14 58.43 37.87
C ALA A 111 10.16 57.62 37.01
N HIS A 112 9.51 56.62 37.61
CA HIS A 112 8.56 55.75 36.92
C HIS A 112 7.46 56.57 36.25
N GLN A 113 7.08 56.14 35.04
CA GLN A 113 5.94 56.67 34.31
C GLN A 113 5.11 55.48 33.80
N PRO A 114 3.83 55.38 34.17
CA PRO A 114 2.97 54.26 33.79
C PRO A 114 2.98 54.00 32.28
N GLY A 115 3.20 52.75 31.88
CA GLY A 115 3.24 52.34 30.47
C GLY A 115 4.47 52.79 29.66
N VAL A 116 5.41 53.55 30.24
CA VAL A 116 6.66 53.93 29.57
C VAL A 116 7.70 52.83 29.72
N ALA A 117 8.34 52.43 28.62
CA ALA A 117 9.39 51.42 28.62
C ALA A 117 10.79 52.01 28.83
N GLN A 118 11.71 51.20 29.37
CA GLN A 118 13.12 51.58 29.53
C GLN A 118 13.89 51.73 28.22
N ARG A 119 15.10 52.28 28.31
CA ARG A 119 16.11 52.16 27.26
C ARG A 119 16.56 50.70 27.13
N TRP A 120 16.68 50.22 25.90
CA TRP A 120 17.26 48.91 25.61
C TRP A 120 18.72 48.83 26.08
N LEU A 121 19.04 47.85 26.91
CA LEU A 121 20.40 47.55 27.34
C LEU A 121 20.98 46.46 26.44
N LYS A 122 22.12 46.73 25.80
CA LYS A 122 22.81 45.75 24.96
C LYS A 122 23.54 44.73 25.81
N ALA A 123 23.45 43.45 25.46
CA ALA A 123 24.08 42.37 26.22
C ALA A 123 25.62 42.47 26.30
N ASP A 124 26.27 43.03 25.27
CA ASP A 124 27.73 43.26 25.28
C ASP A 124 28.16 44.42 26.20
N VAL A 125 27.29 45.42 26.39
CA VAL A 125 27.48 46.50 27.36
C VAL A 125 27.22 45.96 28.76
N ALA A 126 26.09 45.26 28.94
CA ALA A 126 25.68 44.61 30.18
C ALA A 126 26.78 43.71 30.74
N LYS A 127 27.31 42.79 29.91
CA LYS A 127 28.37 41.85 30.29
C LYS A 127 29.72 42.52 30.57
N ARG A 128 30.09 43.56 29.84
CA ARG A 128 31.41 44.25 30.02
C ARG A 128 31.43 45.22 31.20
N GLY A 129 30.29 45.78 31.59
CA GLY A 129 30.19 46.74 32.69
C GLY A 129 29.52 46.22 33.96
N ASP A 130 28.97 45.00 33.95
CA ASP A 130 27.93 44.54 34.87
C ASP A 130 26.77 45.54 34.99
N TYR A 131 26.23 45.98 33.87
CA TYR A 131 25.03 46.83 33.85
C TYR A 131 23.76 45.99 33.88
N TRP A 132 22.76 46.50 34.58
CA TRP A 132 21.44 45.88 34.75
C TRP A 132 20.36 46.94 34.49
N SER A 133 19.29 46.56 33.79
CA SER A 133 18.06 47.35 33.69
C SER A 133 17.18 47.03 34.90
N TYR A 134 16.84 48.04 35.71
CA TYR A 134 16.10 47.86 36.97
C TYR A 134 14.80 48.66 36.99
N ILE A 135 13.80 48.10 37.65
CA ILE A 135 12.77 48.90 38.34
C ILE A 135 13.01 48.81 39.84
N THR A 136 13.06 49.96 40.53
CA THR A 136 12.99 50.05 41.99
C THR A 136 11.64 50.61 42.40
N ARG A 137 11.18 50.28 43.61
CA ARG A 137 9.90 50.72 44.15
C ARG A 137 9.99 51.04 45.64
N GLY A 138 9.00 51.76 46.16
CA GLY A 138 8.91 52.18 47.55
C GLY A 138 10.01 53.16 47.99
N VAL A 139 10.04 53.41 49.30
CA VAL A 139 11.07 54.18 50.01
C VAL A 139 11.83 53.21 50.91
N ALA A 140 13.16 53.28 50.96
CA ALA A 140 13.96 52.42 51.86
C ALA A 140 13.45 52.50 53.31
N TRP A 141 13.17 51.36 53.94
CA TRP A 141 12.47 51.30 55.24
C TRP A 141 13.22 52.06 56.34
N ASP A 142 14.54 51.95 56.37
CA ASP A 142 15.42 52.61 57.34
C ASP A 142 15.51 54.14 57.14
N TYR A 143 15.37 54.63 55.90
CA TYR A 143 15.16 56.06 55.62
C TYR A 143 13.74 56.52 56.02
N HIS A 144 12.71 55.72 55.77
CA HIS A 144 11.33 56.05 56.11
C HIS A 144 11.14 56.25 57.63
N ILE A 145 11.67 55.35 58.46
CA ILE A 145 11.52 55.43 59.92
C ILE A 145 12.40 56.51 60.59
N ASN A 146 13.50 56.95 59.95
CA ASN A 146 14.41 57.94 60.53
C ASN A 146 15.17 58.79 59.48
N PRO A 147 14.48 59.64 58.69
CA PRO A 147 15.10 60.35 57.58
C PRO A 147 16.17 61.36 58.03
N TYR A 148 16.01 61.97 59.20
CA TYR A 148 16.98 62.93 59.75
C TYR A 148 18.24 62.27 60.36
N GLY A 149 18.15 61.00 60.74
CA GLY A 149 19.27 60.21 61.26
C GLY A 149 19.96 59.33 60.21
N TYR A 150 19.44 59.30 58.97
CA TYR A 150 19.84 58.37 57.92
C TYR A 150 21.32 58.52 57.51
N ARG A 151 21.97 57.38 57.23
CA ARG A 151 23.38 57.30 56.80
C ARG A 151 23.66 56.22 55.75
N GLY A 152 22.62 55.59 55.19
CA GLY A 152 22.76 54.60 54.13
C GLY A 152 22.88 55.23 52.74
N GLU A 153 22.67 54.41 51.71
CA GLU A 153 22.88 54.81 50.30
C GLU A 153 21.64 55.35 49.57
N TYR A 154 20.45 55.21 50.16
CA TYR A 154 19.17 55.60 49.53
C TYR A 154 19.14 57.08 49.13
N ARG A 155 18.52 57.35 47.98
CA ARG A 155 18.22 58.69 47.48
C ARG A 155 16.78 58.73 46.99
N ASP A 156 16.04 59.75 47.41
CA ASP A 156 14.63 59.96 47.11
C ASP A 156 14.34 60.38 45.65
N ASN A 157 15.36 60.87 44.95
CA ASN A 157 15.25 61.49 43.64
C ASN A 157 15.92 60.71 42.49
N VAL A 158 16.53 59.55 42.77
CA VAL A 158 17.16 58.66 41.79
C VAL A 158 17.05 57.19 42.21
N ILE A 159 17.24 56.29 41.25
CA ILE A 159 17.21 54.84 41.44
C ILE A 159 18.21 54.37 42.51
N SER A 160 17.72 53.59 43.48
CA SER A 160 18.43 53.25 44.73
C SER A 160 18.47 51.75 45.00
N ALA A 161 18.92 50.98 44.00
CA ALA A 161 18.83 49.52 43.94
C ALA A 161 19.62 48.74 45.02
N SER A 162 20.50 49.37 45.82
CA SER A 162 21.15 48.77 46.99
C SER A 162 20.32 48.82 48.29
N THR A 163 19.17 49.50 48.28
CA THR A 163 18.42 49.86 49.51
C THR A 163 16.90 49.72 49.41
N THR A 164 16.38 49.25 48.28
CA THR A 164 14.93 49.04 48.06
C THR A 164 14.70 47.71 47.36
N SER A 165 13.47 47.19 47.44
CA SER A 165 12.90 46.29 46.43
C SER A 165 13.27 46.76 45.02
N ALA A 166 14.00 45.91 44.29
CA ALA A 166 14.61 46.23 43.01
C ALA A 166 14.71 45.02 42.08
N LEU A 167 13.79 44.93 41.11
CA LEU A 167 13.77 43.89 40.08
C LEU A 167 14.66 44.30 38.90
N GLY A 168 15.74 43.54 38.70
CA GLY A 168 16.77 43.80 37.71
C GLY A 168 16.87 42.70 36.66
N TYR A 169 17.15 43.10 35.41
CA TYR A 169 17.41 42.20 34.30
C TYR A 169 18.70 42.58 33.56
N LYS A 170 19.57 41.59 33.36
CA LYS A 170 20.83 41.66 32.62
C LYS A 170 20.77 40.70 31.42
N PRO A 171 20.59 41.21 30.18
CA PRO A 171 20.52 40.37 29.00
C PRO A 171 21.88 39.73 28.70
N ASN A 172 21.87 38.44 28.32
CA ASN A 172 23.03 37.72 27.82
C ASN A 172 23.00 37.68 26.29
N ASN A 173 24.17 37.62 25.64
CA ASN A 173 24.23 37.25 24.23
C ASN A 173 24.69 35.78 24.13
N PRO A 174 23.85 34.84 23.67
CA PRO A 174 24.29 33.47 23.43
C PRO A 174 25.31 33.40 22.27
N GLY A 175 25.24 34.31 21.29
CA GLY A 175 26.11 34.35 20.10
C GLY A 175 25.82 33.24 19.09
N LYS A 176 25.63 32.01 19.58
CA LYS A 176 25.01 30.88 18.88
C LYS A 176 24.06 30.13 19.81
N SER A 177 23.06 29.45 19.26
CA SER A 177 22.21 28.49 19.96
C SER A 177 21.89 27.33 19.04
N ALA A 178 21.85 26.11 19.59
CA ALA A 178 21.36 24.95 18.86
C ALA A 178 19.82 24.92 18.86
N LEU A 179 19.22 24.53 17.73
CA LEU A 179 17.77 24.41 17.57
C LEU A 179 17.18 23.39 18.53
N ASN A 180 16.05 23.72 19.14
CA ASN A 180 15.37 22.93 20.19
C ASN A 180 16.23 22.68 21.46
N SER A 181 17.42 23.29 21.57
CA SER A 181 18.24 23.32 22.79
C SER A 181 17.99 24.59 23.59
N THR A 182 18.17 24.49 24.90
CA THR A 182 18.01 25.60 25.83
C THR A 182 19.26 26.46 25.90
N PHE A 183 19.10 27.78 25.96
CA PHE A 183 20.20 28.74 26.06
C PHE A 183 19.85 29.87 27.05
N LEU A 184 20.87 30.45 27.68
CA LEU A 184 20.73 31.58 28.60
C LEU A 184 20.33 32.85 27.86
N ILE A 185 19.12 33.34 28.11
CA ILE A 185 18.62 34.63 27.60
C ILE A 185 19.14 35.78 28.47
N GLY A 186 19.23 35.59 29.79
CA GLY A 186 19.84 36.56 30.70
C GLY A 186 19.72 36.20 32.17
N THR A 187 20.27 37.05 33.02
CA THR A 187 20.15 36.94 34.48
C THR A 187 19.07 37.89 34.97
N VAL A 188 18.11 37.38 35.71
CA VAL A 188 17.19 38.17 36.54
C VAL A 188 17.75 38.22 37.97
N ARG A 189 17.50 39.33 38.64
CA ARG A 189 17.95 39.62 39.99
C ARG A 189 16.83 40.32 40.73
N HIS A 190 16.60 39.94 41.99
CA HIS A 190 15.78 40.72 42.90
C HIS A 190 16.62 41.12 44.10
N ASN A 191 16.74 42.43 44.37
CA ASN A 191 17.18 42.91 45.67
C ASN A 191 15.91 43.13 46.48
N ASN A 192 15.45 42.11 47.20
CA ASN A 192 14.25 42.23 48.02
C ASN A 192 14.64 42.87 49.35
N PHE A 193 14.87 44.19 49.37
CA PHE A 193 15.22 44.93 50.59
C PHE A 193 13.99 45.65 51.15
N PRO A 194 13.73 45.60 52.47
CA PRO A 194 12.54 46.17 53.09
C PRO A 194 12.26 47.61 52.70
N ILE A 195 11.02 47.87 52.29
CA ILE A 195 10.55 49.19 51.85
C ILE A 195 9.27 49.63 52.56
N TRP A 196 9.08 50.94 52.66
CA TRP A 196 7.76 51.51 52.82
C TRP A 196 7.12 51.69 51.44
N SER A 197 5.99 51.03 51.23
CA SER A 197 5.12 51.10 50.06
C SER A 197 3.66 51.19 50.52
N ALA A 198 2.79 51.73 49.68
CA ALA A 198 1.34 51.75 49.89
C ALA A 198 0.59 50.73 49.01
N ILE A 199 1.31 49.85 48.31
CA ILE A 199 0.79 48.91 47.31
C ILE A 199 1.64 47.62 47.22
N HIS A 200 1.07 46.49 46.79
CA HIS A 200 1.79 45.22 46.80
C HIS A 200 2.32 44.73 45.44
N TYR A 201 1.77 45.13 44.28
CA TYR A 201 2.08 44.48 42.98
C TYR A 201 2.91 45.32 42.00
N VAL A 202 3.82 44.64 41.28
CA VAL A 202 4.47 45.13 40.06
C VAL A 202 4.07 44.25 38.88
N HIS A 203 3.33 44.82 37.92
CA HIS A 203 3.06 44.21 36.63
C HIS A 203 4.01 44.79 35.60
N ALA A 204 4.93 43.97 35.07
CA ALA A 204 5.93 44.42 34.11
C ALA A 204 6.23 43.32 33.09
N SER A 205 7.39 43.39 32.42
CA SER A 205 7.78 42.44 31.38
C SER A 205 9.29 42.34 31.23
N PHE A 206 9.78 41.18 30.81
CA PHE A 206 11.10 41.05 30.21
C PHE A 206 10.97 41.32 28.71
N ASP A 207 11.41 42.51 28.29
CA ASP A 207 11.50 42.87 26.89
C ASP A 207 12.83 42.33 26.34
N ILE A 208 12.76 41.53 25.28
CA ILE A 208 13.88 40.77 24.72
C ILE A 208 13.99 41.04 23.22
N ARG A 209 15.22 41.28 22.76
CA ARG A 209 15.58 41.34 21.34
C ARG A 209 16.70 40.36 21.03
N ILE A 210 16.50 39.49 20.04
CA ILE A 210 17.49 38.51 19.59
C ILE A 210 17.45 38.46 18.06
N GLY A 211 18.50 38.92 17.38
CA GLY A 211 18.44 39.20 15.95
C GLY A 211 17.32 40.21 15.67
N ASP A 212 16.43 39.89 14.72
CA ASP A 212 15.23 40.68 14.39
C ASP A 212 13.95 40.28 15.17
N LEU A 213 14.03 39.32 16.10
CA LEU A 213 12.96 39.09 17.07
C LEU A 213 12.91 40.25 18.08
N GLU A 214 11.74 40.80 18.32
CA GLU A 214 11.42 41.69 19.46
C GLU A 214 10.13 41.19 20.11
N GLU A 215 10.19 40.86 21.40
CA GLU A 215 9.09 40.24 22.14
C GLU A 215 9.08 40.70 23.61
N SER A 216 7.88 40.80 24.19
CA SER A 216 7.64 41.13 25.59
C SER A 216 7.04 39.93 26.32
N PHE A 217 7.73 39.48 27.36
CA PHE A 217 7.26 38.39 28.23
C PHE A 217 6.78 38.97 29.56
N PRO A 218 5.46 39.21 29.74
CA PRO A 218 4.91 39.79 30.95
C PRO A 218 5.11 38.92 32.19
N PHE A 219 5.40 39.60 33.31
CA PHE A 219 5.46 39.02 34.64
C PHE A 219 4.70 39.88 35.65
N ASP A 220 4.22 39.25 36.71
CA ASP A 220 3.77 39.93 37.92
C ASP A 220 4.72 39.56 39.07
N GLN A 221 5.11 40.54 39.91
CA GLN A 221 5.70 40.30 41.23
C GLN A 221 4.74 40.78 42.31
N HIS A 222 4.63 40.00 43.37
CA HIS A 222 3.98 40.37 44.62
C HIS A 222 5.04 40.64 45.68
N GLU A 223 4.99 41.83 46.25
CA GLU A 223 5.75 42.23 47.42
C GLU A 223 5.04 41.75 48.68
N THR A 224 5.73 40.97 49.49
CA THR A 224 5.25 40.56 50.81
C THR A 224 5.43 41.69 51.82
N THR A 225 4.59 41.75 52.85
CA THR A 225 4.71 42.77 53.90
C THR A 225 5.99 42.50 54.72
N ASN A 226 6.91 43.46 54.82
CA ASN A 226 8.20 43.29 55.54
C ASN A 226 8.04 42.61 56.91
N ASP A 227 8.90 41.66 57.29
CA ASP A 227 8.93 41.13 58.66
C ASP A 227 10.10 41.67 59.50
N ASN A 228 9.74 42.33 60.61
CA ASN A 228 10.66 42.94 61.56
C ASN A 228 10.50 42.40 62.99
N ASP A 229 9.36 41.75 63.29
CA ASP A 229 8.97 41.30 64.63
C ASP A 229 9.28 39.81 64.82
N THR A 230 9.29 39.30 66.06
CA THR A 230 9.50 37.86 66.23
C THR A 230 8.28 37.08 65.70
N THR A 231 8.48 36.24 64.69
CA THR A 231 7.41 35.54 63.96
C THR A 231 7.59 34.02 64.07
N ALA A 232 6.47 33.29 64.19
CA ALA A 232 6.43 31.84 64.26
C ALA A 232 5.75 31.25 63.02
N VAL A 233 6.43 30.31 62.36
CA VAL A 233 6.01 29.62 61.15
C VAL A 233 5.64 28.18 61.50
N ALA A 234 4.53 27.67 60.96
CA ALA A 234 4.06 26.32 61.26
C ALA A 234 4.95 25.25 60.58
N ASN A 235 5.67 24.45 61.37
CA ASN A 235 6.54 23.38 60.88
C ASN A 235 6.47 22.15 61.80
N GLN A 236 6.07 21.00 61.26
CA GLN A 236 5.97 19.75 62.03
C GLN A 236 7.35 19.18 62.31
N GLY A 237 7.74 19.12 63.59
CA GLY A 237 9.12 18.85 63.99
C GLY A 237 9.95 20.10 64.23
N GLY A 238 9.36 21.30 64.19
CA GLY A 238 10.02 22.53 64.63
C GLY A 238 10.41 22.52 66.12
N ALA A 239 11.13 23.54 66.58
CA ALA A 239 11.63 23.59 67.97
C ALA A 239 10.60 24.04 69.02
N TYR A 240 9.48 24.60 68.59
CA TYR A 240 8.48 25.26 69.44
C TYR A 240 7.08 24.64 69.30
N ARG A 241 6.29 24.72 70.37
CA ARG A 241 4.89 24.32 70.39
C ARG A 241 4.01 25.49 70.78
N TYR A 242 2.95 25.74 70.02
CA TYR A 242 1.93 26.73 70.36
C TYR A 242 1.29 26.41 71.72
N TYR A 243 1.13 27.43 72.57
CA TYR A 243 0.54 27.32 73.90
C TYR A 243 -0.77 28.11 74.03
N SER A 244 -0.74 29.42 73.75
CA SER A 244 -1.93 30.29 73.84
C SER A 244 -1.77 31.55 72.98
N GLN A 245 -2.86 32.27 72.75
CA GLN A 245 -2.79 33.68 72.33
C GLN A 245 -2.23 34.54 73.48
N ALA A 246 -1.62 35.67 73.14
CA ALA A 246 -1.04 36.64 74.06
C ALA A 246 -1.66 38.03 73.84
N TYR A 247 -1.82 38.81 74.91
CA TYR A 247 -2.24 40.21 74.82
C TYR A 247 -1.09 41.15 74.46
N SER A 248 0.16 40.73 74.70
CA SER A 248 1.38 41.39 74.22
C SER A 248 2.58 40.45 74.37
N ALA A 249 3.71 40.84 73.79
CA ALA A 249 5.03 40.24 74.00
C ALA A 249 5.39 39.94 75.49
N ARG A 250 4.81 40.66 76.46
CA ARG A 250 5.14 40.48 77.90
C ARG A 250 4.06 39.77 78.72
N SER A 251 3.03 39.21 78.10
CA SER A 251 1.93 38.53 78.81
C SER A 251 2.02 37.00 78.83
N CYS A 252 3.14 36.40 78.40
CA CYS A 252 3.27 34.95 78.32
C CYS A 252 3.60 34.29 79.67
N PRO A 253 3.07 33.07 79.94
CA PRO A 253 3.29 32.36 81.20
C PRO A 253 4.69 31.74 81.27
N ALA A 254 5.15 31.42 82.47
CA ALA A 254 6.52 30.93 82.71
C ALA A 254 6.82 29.58 82.03
N GLU A 255 5.78 28.78 81.78
CA GLU A 255 5.82 27.47 81.12
C GLU A 255 5.92 27.57 79.59
N ALA A 256 5.63 28.74 79.02
CA ALA A 256 5.66 29.05 77.59
C ALA A 256 6.04 30.53 77.36
N PRO A 257 7.25 30.96 77.76
CA PRO A 257 7.61 32.38 77.89
C PRO A 257 7.95 33.06 76.56
N TYR A 258 8.12 32.28 75.49
CA TYR A 258 8.53 32.74 74.17
C TYR A 258 7.33 33.33 73.42
N TYR A 259 7.46 34.53 72.87
CA TYR A 259 6.37 35.22 72.20
C TYR A 259 6.66 35.44 70.71
N ALA A 260 5.68 35.23 69.85
CA ALA A 260 5.80 35.53 68.43
C ALA A 260 4.46 35.91 67.80
N LEU A 261 4.49 36.64 66.68
CA LEU A 261 3.37 36.78 65.77
C LEU A 261 3.18 35.48 64.97
N ILE A 262 1.97 35.25 64.45
CA ILE A 262 1.74 34.26 63.38
C ILE A 262 1.07 35.03 62.23
N ARG A 263 1.67 35.01 61.04
CA ARG A 263 1.14 35.69 59.85
C ARG A 263 -0.25 35.15 59.48
N GLY A 264 -1.11 36.03 58.96
CA GLY A 264 -2.52 35.72 58.65
C GLY A 264 -3.52 35.84 59.81
N TYR A 265 -3.07 35.99 61.06
CA TYR A 265 -3.97 36.16 62.23
C TYR A 265 -4.27 37.62 62.61
N GLY A 266 -3.78 38.58 61.83
CA GLY A 266 -3.99 40.03 62.04
C GLY A 266 -2.82 40.73 62.74
N GLU A 267 -2.61 42.00 62.40
CA GLU A 267 -1.52 42.83 62.93
C GLU A 267 -1.46 42.85 64.46
N ASN A 268 -0.25 42.89 65.02
CA ASN A 268 0.01 42.92 66.47
C ASN A 268 -0.59 41.73 67.27
N THR A 269 -1.04 40.66 66.61
CA THR A 269 -1.59 39.48 67.29
C THR A 269 -0.46 38.55 67.75
N TRP A 270 -0.07 38.70 69.01
CA TRP A 270 0.97 37.88 69.65
C TRP A 270 0.43 36.53 70.14
N PHE A 271 1.30 35.53 70.14
CA PHE A 271 1.04 34.17 70.64
C PHE A 271 2.23 33.70 71.50
N CYS A 272 1.94 32.87 72.50
CA CYS A 272 2.91 32.26 73.40
C CYS A 272 3.26 30.84 72.95
N PHE A 273 4.54 30.50 73.07
CA PHE A 273 5.12 29.24 72.64
C PHE A 273 5.95 28.61 73.76
N GLN A 274 5.85 27.29 73.85
CA GLN A 274 6.75 26.48 74.68
C GLN A 274 7.90 25.98 73.79
N HIS A 275 9.14 26.24 74.18
CA HIS A 275 10.29 25.54 73.58
C HIS A 275 10.24 24.08 74.05
N VAL A 276 10.25 23.16 73.08
CA VAL A 276 10.17 21.70 73.33
C VAL A 276 11.35 20.94 72.72
N GLY A 277 12.24 21.66 72.03
CA GLY A 277 13.38 21.10 71.31
C GLY A 277 13.04 20.69 69.86
N PRO A 278 14.01 20.78 68.93
CA PRO A 278 13.82 20.33 67.55
C PRO A 278 13.33 18.88 67.47
N GLY A 279 12.40 18.61 66.56
CA GLY A 279 11.74 17.32 66.37
C GLY A 279 10.49 17.08 67.23
N TYR A 280 10.21 17.95 68.22
CA TYR A 280 9.10 17.75 69.17
C TYR A 280 8.01 18.84 69.12
N GLY A 281 8.25 19.92 68.38
CA GLY A 281 7.33 21.03 68.20
C GLY A 281 6.51 20.95 66.91
N ASN A 282 5.69 21.97 66.69
CA ASN A 282 4.90 22.20 65.49
C ASN A 282 5.05 23.62 64.91
N TYR A 283 5.99 24.41 65.44
CA TYR A 283 6.38 25.73 64.97
C TYR A 283 7.89 25.92 65.06
N ASP A 284 8.42 26.74 64.16
CA ASP A 284 9.74 27.35 64.25
C ASP A 284 9.60 28.86 64.51
N ILE A 285 10.58 29.45 65.20
CA ILE A 285 10.61 30.89 65.50
C ILE A 285 11.75 31.57 64.74
N TYR A 286 11.42 32.71 64.14
CA TYR A 286 12.33 33.60 63.43
C TYR A 286 12.42 34.91 64.23
N THR A 287 13.64 35.37 64.55
CA THR A 287 13.81 36.44 65.55
C THR A 287 15.14 37.19 65.46
N ASN A 288 15.06 38.51 65.69
CA ASN A 288 16.21 39.38 65.90
C ASN A 288 16.78 39.30 67.34
N GLN A 289 16.29 38.38 68.19
CA GLN A 289 16.70 38.20 69.59
C GLN A 289 17.30 36.80 69.86
N PRO A 290 18.37 36.37 69.15
CA PRO A 290 18.90 34.99 69.21
C PRO A 290 19.41 34.57 70.60
N ASN A 291 19.75 35.53 71.46
CA ASN A 291 20.15 35.28 72.85
C ASN A 291 18.97 34.97 73.79
N TYR A 292 17.73 35.17 73.34
CA TYR A 292 16.50 34.93 74.12
C TYR A 292 15.69 33.72 73.60
N TYR A 293 15.79 33.39 72.30
CA TYR A 293 15.07 32.28 71.67
C TYR A 293 16.01 31.10 71.33
N PRO A 294 16.06 30.02 72.13
CA PRO A 294 16.86 28.83 71.80
C PRO A 294 16.30 28.11 70.58
N ASN A 295 17.16 27.62 69.67
CA ASN A 295 16.75 26.97 68.42
C ASN A 295 15.77 27.82 67.57
N TYR A 296 15.95 29.14 67.53
CA TYR A 296 15.42 29.95 66.43
C TYR A 296 16.02 29.46 65.09
N VAL A 297 15.31 29.68 63.99
CA VAL A 297 15.76 29.27 62.64
C VAL A 297 16.57 30.36 61.95
N ASP A 298 16.04 31.58 61.87
CA ASP A 298 16.70 32.73 61.24
C ASP A 298 16.10 34.06 61.76
N VAL A 299 16.39 35.19 61.12
CA VAL A 299 15.73 36.49 61.36
C VAL A 299 14.32 36.55 60.73
N PRO A 300 13.42 37.44 61.19
CA PRO A 300 12.01 37.47 60.76
C PRO A 300 11.80 37.59 59.24
N GLY A 301 12.53 38.50 58.59
CA GLY A 301 12.43 38.70 57.14
C GLY A 301 12.95 37.53 56.28
N HIS A 302 13.31 36.39 56.88
CA HIS A 302 13.65 35.17 56.14
C HIS A 302 12.57 34.06 56.28
N THR A 303 11.38 34.38 56.82
CA THR A 303 10.24 33.45 56.84
C THR A 303 9.76 33.10 55.41
N PRO A 304 9.19 31.91 55.16
CA PRO A 304 8.56 31.58 53.88
C PRO A 304 7.40 32.53 53.50
N GLU A 305 6.74 33.13 54.48
CA GLU A 305 5.69 34.15 54.34
C GLU A 305 6.24 35.57 54.09
N SER A 306 7.56 35.70 53.95
CA SER A 306 8.33 36.87 53.47
C SER A 306 9.04 36.59 52.13
N ASP A 307 8.70 35.48 51.45
CA ASP A 307 9.25 35.16 50.13
C ASP A 307 8.43 35.85 49.03
N ASP A 308 9.03 36.83 48.38
CA ASP A 308 8.48 37.45 47.18
C ASP A 308 8.55 36.50 45.99
N VAL A 309 7.48 36.48 45.19
CA VAL A 309 7.37 35.62 44.00
C VAL A 309 7.10 36.46 42.77
N LEU A 310 8.02 36.38 41.81
CA LEU A 310 7.81 36.81 40.43
C LEU A 310 7.27 35.63 39.61
N THR A 311 6.23 35.86 38.80
CA THR A 311 5.60 34.85 37.93
C THR A 311 5.53 35.35 36.49
N VAL A 312 6.09 34.60 35.54
CA VAL A 312 6.00 34.88 34.10
C VAL A 312 4.72 34.24 33.53
N ASN A 313 3.86 35.06 32.91
CA ASN A 313 2.52 34.67 32.47
C ASN A 313 2.43 34.24 31.00
N LYS A 314 3.48 34.51 30.22
CA LYS A 314 3.62 34.11 28.81
C LYS A 314 4.99 33.48 28.64
N THR A 315 5.05 32.23 28.21
CA THR A 315 6.31 31.52 27.90
C THR A 315 6.55 31.40 26.39
N THR A 316 5.50 31.30 25.58
CA THR A 316 5.60 31.19 24.11
C THR A 316 5.55 32.56 23.44
N SER A 317 6.43 32.85 22.47
CA SER A 317 6.39 34.07 21.67
C SER A 317 5.30 34.05 20.59
N ASP A 318 4.66 35.21 20.37
CA ASP A 318 3.74 35.46 19.25
C ASP A 318 4.48 35.90 17.97
N ARG A 319 5.78 36.13 18.08
CA ARG A 319 6.68 36.60 17.02
C ARG A 319 7.62 35.49 16.60
N THR A 320 8.15 35.62 15.38
CA THR A 320 9.11 34.69 14.81
C THR A 320 10.44 35.38 14.54
N LEU A 321 11.52 34.63 14.74
CA LEU A 321 12.80 34.89 14.10
C LEU A 321 12.81 34.11 12.78
N VAL A 322 13.21 34.72 11.66
CA VAL A 322 13.35 34.02 10.38
C VAL A 322 14.84 33.86 10.06
N VAL A 323 15.29 32.61 9.89
CA VAL A 323 16.69 32.27 9.59
C VAL A 323 16.69 31.38 8.35
N ASP A 324 17.42 31.79 7.31
CA ASP A 324 17.44 31.14 5.98
C ASP A 324 16.04 30.83 5.39
N GLY A 325 15.07 31.70 5.70
CA GLY A 325 13.67 31.60 5.29
C GLY A 325 12.80 30.69 6.16
N ILE A 326 13.36 29.97 7.13
CA ILE A 326 12.61 29.16 8.09
C ILE A 326 12.18 30.03 9.28
N PRO A 327 10.90 30.03 9.68
CA PRO A 327 10.46 30.69 10.90
C PRO A 327 10.72 29.83 12.15
N TYR A 328 11.23 30.47 13.20
CA TYR A 328 11.49 29.90 14.51
C TYR A 328 10.79 30.72 15.59
N ARG A 329 10.33 30.06 16.64
CA ARG A 329 9.60 30.66 17.76
C ARG A 329 10.43 30.59 19.03
N LEU A 330 10.54 31.70 19.76
CA LEU A 330 11.18 31.71 21.07
C LEU A 330 10.21 31.19 22.14
N PHE A 331 10.66 30.24 22.94
CA PHE A 331 9.99 29.75 24.14
C PHE A 331 10.86 30.05 25.36
N LEU A 332 10.34 30.76 26.37
CA LEU A 332 10.96 30.82 27.68
C LEU A 332 10.81 29.46 28.36
N TRP A 333 11.95 28.82 28.59
CA TRP A 333 12.03 27.54 29.30
C TRP A 333 11.86 27.75 30.81
N GLY A 334 12.33 28.89 31.33
CA GLY A 334 12.10 29.28 32.72
C GLY A 334 13.36 29.65 33.49
N PHE A 335 13.23 29.72 34.81
CA PHE A 335 14.26 30.12 35.75
C PHE A 335 14.99 28.93 36.37
N VAL A 336 16.31 29.08 36.56
CA VAL A 336 17.08 28.26 37.52
C VAL A 336 17.71 29.22 38.55
N PRO A 337 17.53 29.01 39.86
CA PRO A 337 18.18 29.84 40.88
C PRO A 337 19.72 29.85 40.78
N SER A 338 20.33 30.98 41.11
CA SER A 338 21.79 31.15 41.21
C SER A 338 22.14 31.90 42.51
N ALA A 339 23.25 31.52 43.14
CA ALA A 339 23.69 32.11 44.42
C ALA A 339 24.37 33.48 44.26
N ASP A 340 24.97 33.74 43.11
CA ASP A 340 25.81 34.92 42.85
C ASP A 340 25.49 35.63 41.51
N GLY A 341 24.54 35.11 40.74
CA GLY A 341 24.17 35.63 39.43
C GLY A 341 25.10 35.17 38.29
N ASN A 342 26.06 34.29 38.57
CA ASN A 342 26.75 33.55 37.51
C ASN A 342 25.79 32.49 36.96
N CYS A 343 25.58 32.53 35.65
CA CYS A 343 24.67 31.65 34.94
C CYS A 343 25.44 30.87 33.86
N PRO A 344 25.34 29.53 33.83
CA PRO A 344 25.86 28.75 32.71
C PRO A 344 25.11 29.06 31.41
N ALA A 345 25.69 28.65 30.27
CA ALA A 345 25.09 28.90 28.95
C ALA A 345 23.82 28.08 28.70
N GLU A 346 23.73 26.91 29.34
CA GLU A 346 22.62 25.94 29.30
C GLU A 346 22.20 25.62 30.75
N PRO A 347 20.93 25.26 31.03
CA PRO A 347 20.50 24.94 32.39
C PRO A 347 21.23 23.67 32.92
N PRO A 348 21.52 23.58 34.22
CA PRO A 348 22.13 22.39 34.81
C PRO A 348 21.32 21.11 34.55
N ALA A 349 22.01 19.98 34.32
CA ALA A 349 21.36 18.71 34.02
C ALA A 349 20.40 18.28 35.15
N GLY A 350 19.16 17.94 34.78
CA GLY A 350 18.08 17.62 35.73
C GLY A 350 17.32 18.83 36.28
N SER A 351 17.55 20.04 35.76
CA SER A 351 16.67 21.18 36.00
C SER A 351 15.37 21.03 35.18
N GLU A 352 14.24 21.43 35.74
CA GLU A 352 12.91 21.39 35.09
C GLU A 352 12.40 22.80 34.73
N PRO A 353 11.50 22.96 33.75
CA PRO A 353 10.89 24.24 33.40
C PRO A 353 10.10 24.87 34.55
N VAL A 354 10.47 26.08 34.97
CA VAL A 354 9.79 26.83 36.05
C VAL A 354 9.57 28.28 35.64
N ASN A 355 8.31 28.74 35.58
CA ASN A 355 7.95 30.11 35.20
C ASN A 355 7.93 31.10 36.39
N THR A 356 8.22 30.63 37.61
CA THR A 356 8.30 31.46 38.82
C THR A 356 9.74 31.67 39.29
N PHE A 357 9.98 32.78 39.98
CA PHE A 357 11.24 33.10 40.64
C PHE A 357 10.94 33.63 42.05
N THR A 358 11.20 32.78 43.04
CA THR A 358 10.99 33.07 44.48
C THR A 358 12.26 33.68 45.08
N THR A 359 12.10 34.70 45.92
CA THR A 359 13.20 35.58 46.34
C THR A 359 13.06 36.00 47.81
N LYS A 360 14.13 35.79 48.59
CA LYS A 360 14.13 36.04 50.06
C LYS A 360 14.14 37.54 50.38
N GLU A 361 13.25 37.98 51.27
CA GLU A 361 13.33 39.32 51.89
C GLU A 361 14.69 39.53 52.59
N ASN A 362 15.10 40.79 52.64
CA ASN A 362 16.39 41.30 53.08
C ASN A 362 17.63 40.73 52.34
N GLN A 363 17.44 40.13 51.17
CA GLN A 363 18.52 39.49 50.40
C GLN A 363 18.53 39.88 48.91
N THR A 364 19.70 39.72 48.28
CA THR A 364 19.79 39.65 46.82
C THR A 364 19.62 38.20 46.37
N SER A 365 18.57 37.94 45.58
CA SER A 365 18.34 36.65 44.91
C SER A 365 18.66 36.77 43.41
N TYR A 366 19.15 35.70 42.78
CA TYR A 366 19.38 35.64 41.33
C TYR A 366 18.68 34.44 40.67
N GLY A 367 18.18 34.64 39.46
CA GLY A 367 17.55 33.61 38.62
C GLY A 367 18.09 33.68 37.20
N CYS A 368 18.61 32.57 36.69
CA CYS A 368 19.07 32.42 35.32
C CYS A 368 17.86 32.10 34.43
N LEU A 369 17.50 33.01 33.51
CA LEU A 369 16.36 32.85 32.61
C LEU A 369 16.82 32.22 31.28
N TYR A 370 16.33 31.01 31.01
CA TYR A 370 16.62 30.25 29.79
C TYR A 370 15.43 30.26 28.83
N GLY A 371 15.73 30.04 27.56
CA GLY A 371 14.73 29.71 26.55
C GLY A 371 15.30 28.89 25.41
N GLU A 372 14.46 28.64 24.42
CA GLU A 372 14.65 27.63 23.39
C GLU A 372 14.07 28.17 22.07
N PHE A 373 14.81 28.06 20.96
CA PHE A 373 14.25 28.33 19.63
C PHE A 373 13.68 27.06 19.03
N ARG A 374 12.36 27.05 18.83
CA ARG A 374 11.60 25.91 18.29
C ARG A 374 11.28 26.10 16.82
N GLN A 375 11.50 25.06 16.02
CA GLN A 375 11.00 24.96 14.66
C GLN A 375 9.62 24.27 14.67
N GLU A 376 8.71 24.68 13.80
CA GLU A 376 7.44 23.99 13.57
C GLU A 376 7.42 23.34 12.18
N ARG A 377 7.01 22.07 12.11
CA ARG A 377 6.74 21.33 10.86
C ARG A 377 5.26 20.98 10.78
N PHE A 378 4.75 20.84 9.57
CA PHE A 378 3.31 20.73 9.33
C PHE A 378 3.00 19.37 8.69
N LEU A 379 2.36 18.47 9.43
CA LEU A 379 1.98 17.14 8.93
C LEU A 379 0.56 17.16 8.38
N ARG A 380 0.35 16.52 7.23
CA ARG A 380 -0.95 16.04 6.78
C ARG A 380 -0.91 14.58 6.37
N ILE A 381 -2.06 13.93 6.41
CA ILE A 381 -2.27 12.56 5.99
C ILE A 381 -2.83 12.55 4.56
N ALA A 382 -2.31 11.65 3.74
CA ALA A 382 -2.84 11.34 2.41
C ALA A 382 -3.33 9.89 2.41
N LYS A 383 -4.50 9.64 1.82
CA LYS A 383 -5.09 8.30 1.74
C LYS A 383 -5.20 7.84 0.29
N ASN A 384 -4.62 6.68 0.01
CA ASN A 384 -4.59 6.04 -1.31
C ASN A 384 -5.07 4.58 -1.19
N VAL A 385 -5.58 4.01 -2.29
CA VAL A 385 -5.99 2.60 -2.35
C VAL A 385 -5.59 1.95 -3.67
N THR A 386 -5.30 0.65 -3.64
CA THR A 386 -5.07 -0.20 -4.81
C THR A 386 -5.95 -1.44 -4.74
N GLU A 387 -6.15 -2.13 -5.86
CA GLU A 387 -6.84 -3.42 -5.93
C GLU A 387 -5.95 -4.46 -6.62
N ASP A 388 -6.16 -5.73 -6.30
CA ASP A 388 -5.58 -6.83 -7.06
C ASP A 388 -6.37 -7.04 -8.35
N SER A 389 -5.74 -6.67 -9.46
CA SER A 389 -6.32 -6.42 -10.78
C SER A 389 -7.50 -7.32 -11.17
N GLY A 390 -8.66 -6.70 -11.42
CA GLY A 390 -9.79 -7.36 -12.08
C GLY A 390 -10.85 -7.91 -11.13
N ALA A 391 -11.66 -7.00 -10.58
CA ALA A 391 -13.04 -7.24 -10.17
C ALA A 391 -13.78 -5.90 -10.34
N PRO A 392 -15.09 -5.87 -10.68
CA PRO A 392 -15.80 -4.59 -10.85
C PRO A 392 -15.81 -3.78 -9.55
N GLY A 393 -15.63 -2.47 -9.68
CA GLY A 393 -15.40 -1.57 -8.54
C GLY A 393 -16.58 -1.46 -7.59
N GLU A 394 -16.48 -2.12 -6.44
CA GLU A 394 -17.26 -1.78 -5.24
C GLU A 394 -16.90 -0.38 -4.73
N GLU A 395 -17.81 0.22 -3.95
CA GLU A 395 -17.60 1.54 -3.38
C GLU A 395 -16.40 1.57 -2.42
N ILE A 396 -15.44 2.45 -2.69
CA ILE A 396 -14.26 2.65 -1.84
C ILE A 396 -14.73 3.27 -0.51
N PRO A 397 -14.45 2.66 0.65
CA PRO A 397 -14.88 3.18 1.95
C PRO A 397 -14.06 4.41 2.37
N ALA A 398 -14.58 5.16 3.34
CA ALA A 398 -13.81 6.18 4.03
C ALA A 398 -12.95 5.55 5.13
N PHE A 399 -11.66 5.91 5.21
CA PHE A 399 -10.70 5.39 6.18
C PHE A 399 -10.48 6.41 7.30
N ASN A 400 -10.48 5.91 8.54
CA ASN A 400 -10.33 6.73 9.74
C ASN A 400 -8.88 6.68 10.26
N PHE A 401 -8.47 7.72 10.99
CA PHE A 401 -7.13 7.84 11.56
C PHE A 401 -7.19 8.19 13.06
N THR A 402 -6.06 8.12 13.74
CA THR A 402 -5.89 8.65 15.09
C THR A 402 -4.43 8.96 15.37
N THR A 403 -4.18 9.77 16.39
CA THR A 403 -2.84 10.03 16.92
C THR A 403 -2.74 9.55 18.36
N LEU A 404 -1.70 8.79 18.65
CA LEU A 404 -1.37 8.29 19.98
C LEU A 404 -0.11 9.00 20.51
N PRO A 405 -0.04 9.35 21.81
CA PRO A 405 1.22 9.78 22.41
C PRO A 405 2.20 8.60 22.49
N ALA A 406 3.49 8.87 22.28
CA ALA A 406 4.55 7.93 22.62
C ALA A 406 5.10 8.27 24.02
N GLY A 407 4.81 7.41 25.00
CA GLY A 407 5.09 7.69 26.41
C GLY A 407 4.20 8.80 27.00
N ASP A 408 4.68 9.47 28.04
CA ASP A 408 3.95 10.53 28.78
C ASP A 408 3.92 11.89 28.06
N TRP A 409 4.09 11.90 26.73
CA TRP A 409 4.18 13.11 25.93
C TRP A 409 2.90 13.95 25.94
N LYS A 410 3.06 15.27 25.99
CA LYS A 410 1.98 16.27 25.94
C LYS A 410 2.16 17.19 24.73
N ALA A 411 1.05 17.54 24.10
CA ALA A 411 1.01 18.51 23.00
C ALA A 411 1.52 19.90 23.46
N PRO A 412 2.15 20.69 22.57
CA PRO A 412 2.47 22.08 22.85
C PRO A 412 1.21 22.92 23.10
N GLU A 413 1.30 23.88 24.02
CA GLU A 413 0.22 24.82 24.31
C GLU A 413 0.28 26.06 23.40
N GLY A 414 -0.89 26.64 23.12
CA GLY A 414 -1.05 27.82 22.26
C GLY A 414 -1.40 27.47 20.80
N ALA A 415 -1.39 28.50 19.94
CA ALA A 415 -1.67 28.35 18.51
C ALA A 415 -0.37 28.14 17.70
N PRO A 416 -0.37 27.30 16.65
CA PRO A 416 0.76 27.17 15.72
C PRO A 416 1.21 28.48 15.07
N LEU A 417 2.37 28.45 14.43
CA LEU A 417 2.83 29.56 13.60
C LEU A 417 1.95 29.72 12.34
N PRO A 418 1.40 30.92 12.05
CA PRO A 418 0.71 31.19 10.79
C PRO A 418 1.62 30.91 9.59
N ASN A 419 1.17 30.07 8.67
CA ASN A 419 1.98 29.53 7.57
C ASN A 419 1.13 29.25 6.32
N GLU A 420 1.78 29.08 5.15
CA GLU A 420 1.10 28.83 3.86
C GLU A 420 0.30 27.51 3.83
N ALA A 421 0.64 26.54 4.68
CA ALA A 421 -0.05 25.26 4.80
C ALA A 421 -1.27 25.30 5.75
N GLN A 422 -1.52 26.45 6.41
CA GLN A 422 -2.71 26.72 7.23
C GLN A 422 -3.00 25.62 8.28
N ALA A 423 -2.00 25.36 9.13
CA ALA A 423 -2.14 24.43 10.25
C ALA A 423 -2.81 25.12 11.46
N ASP A 424 -4.09 24.83 11.69
CA ASP A 424 -4.90 25.50 12.72
C ASP A 424 -4.59 25.05 14.16
N THR A 425 -4.13 23.81 14.35
CA THR A 425 -3.80 23.24 15.68
C THR A 425 -2.43 22.58 15.69
N TYR A 426 -1.84 22.46 16.88
CA TYR A 426 -0.82 21.44 17.10
C TYR A 426 -1.44 20.05 17.04
N ILE A 427 -0.59 19.05 16.78
CA ILE A 427 -0.92 17.64 16.96
C ILE A 427 -1.04 17.34 18.46
N SER A 428 -2.09 16.60 18.83
CA SER A 428 -2.35 16.10 20.18
C SER A 428 -2.80 14.64 20.15
N PRO A 429 -2.88 13.94 21.28
CA PRO A 429 -3.64 12.69 21.37
C PRO A 429 -5.04 12.87 20.76
N GLY A 430 -5.46 11.93 19.91
CA GLY A 430 -6.70 12.01 19.14
C GLY A 430 -6.60 12.71 17.78
N SER A 431 -5.55 13.49 17.49
CA SER A 431 -5.42 14.20 16.20
C SER A 431 -5.68 13.29 14.98
N PHE A 432 -6.38 13.84 13.99
CA PHE A 432 -6.91 13.14 12.80
C PHE A 432 -8.08 12.15 13.05
N SER A 433 -8.69 12.08 14.24
CA SER A 433 -9.93 11.32 14.49
C SER A 433 -11.15 11.87 13.75
N ASP A 434 -11.24 13.20 13.62
CA ASP A 434 -12.50 13.89 13.30
C ASP A 434 -12.76 13.96 11.79
N PHE A 435 -11.87 13.38 10.97
CA PHE A 435 -11.94 13.40 9.51
C PHE A 435 -11.72 11.99 8.96
N SER A 436 -12.71 11.47 8.22
CA SER A 436 -12.56 10.23 7.46
C SER A 436 -12.12 10.56 6.03
N LEU A 437 -11.11 9.85 5.53
CA LEU A 437 -10.52 10.05 4.21
C LEU A 437 -11.04 8.99 3.24
N LYS A 438 -11.90 9.39 2.30
CA LYS A 438 -12.46 8.54 1.24
C LYS A 438 -11.76 8.81 -0.11
N PRO A 439 -10.89 7.92 -0.60
CA PRO A 439 -10.34 8.01 -1.95
C PRO A 439 -11.43 7.95 -3.02
N THR A 440 -11.22 8.64 -4.14
CA THR A 440 -12.21 8.75 -5.23
C THR A 440 -12.03 7.73 -6.35
N ALA A 441 -10.87 7.06 -6.40
CA ALA A 441 -10.51 6.03 -7.38
C ALA A 441 -9.37 5.16 -6.83
N TYR A 442 -9.06 4.06 -7.53
CA TYR A 442 -7.85 3.27 -7.28
C TYR A 442 -6.62 3.90 -7.92
N GLY A 443 -5.48 3.79 -7.23
CA GLY A 443 -4.20 4.39 -7.61
C GLY A 443 -4.14 5.90 -7.35
N ASN A 444 -2.95 6.46 -7.57
CA ASN A 444 -2.58 7.80 -7.08
C ASN A 444 -3.53 8.93 -7.50
N GLY A 445 -4.23 8.80 -8.63
CA GLY A 445 -5.23 9.78 -9.09
C GLY A 445 -6.49 9.89 -8.23
N GLY A 446 -6.75 8.88 -7.37
CA GLY A 446 -7.85 8.89 -6.40
C GLY A 446 -7.45 9.37 -4.99
N THR A 447 -6.19 9.76 -4.78
CA THR A 447 -5.65 10.15 -3.46
C THR A 447 -6.39 11.35 -2.88
N VAL A 448 -6.80 11.24 -1.62
CA VAL A 448 -7.43 12.32 -0.84
C VAL A 448 -6.50 12.77 0.30
N LEU A 449 -6.64 14.02 0.76
CA LEU A 449 -5.74 14.67 1.73
C LEU A 449 -6.52 15.19 2.95
N SER A 450 -5.91 15.15 4.14
CA SER A 450 -6.35 15.93 5.30
C SER A 450 -5.87 17.39 5.22
N GLY A 451 -6.40 18.24 6.10
CA GLY A 451 -5.74 19.48 6.50
C GLY A 451 -4.40 19.22 7.21
N TYR A 452 -3.62 20.27 7.43
CA TYR A 452 -2.35 20.21 8.14
C TYR A 452 -2.51 20.45 9.65
N GLN A 453 -1.64 19.84 10.45
CA GLN A 453 -1.46 20.15 11.88
C GLN A 453 0.04 20.31 12.20
N SER A 454 0.36 21.16 13.18
CA SER A 454 1.74 21.52 13.53
C SER A 454 2.35 20.57 14.56
N PHE A 455 3.65 20.30 14.46
CA PHE A 455 4.44 19.60 15.47
C PHE A 455 5.86 20.16 15.55
N ILE A 456 6.55 19.84 16.65
CA ILE A 456 7.87 20.38 16.98
C ILE A 456 8.89 19.24 16.88
N PRO A 457 9.76 19.20 15.85
CA PRO A 457 10.71 18.12 15.62
C PRO A 457 11.59 17.86 16.85
N GLY A 458 11.83 16.60 17.20
CA GLY A 458 12.61 16.21 18.39
C GLY A 458 11.99 16.56 19.76
N LYS A 459 10.81 17.20 19.81
CA LYS A 459 10.03 17.44 21.05
C LYS A 459 8.65 16.77 21.02
N SER A 460 8.05 16.62 19.84
CA SER A 460 6.77 15.95 19.66
C SER A 460 6.95 14.45 19.49
N GLN A 461 6.42 13.65 20.43
CA GLN A 461 6.57 12.20 20.46
C GLN A 461 5.19 11.53 20.28
N PHE A 462 4.86 11.16 19.04
CA PHE A 462 3.54 10.65 18.68
C PHE A 462 3.58 9.65 17.52
N ILE A 463 2.56 8.78 17.49
CA ILE A 463 2.32 7.81 16.42
C ILE A 463 1.01 8.17 15.72
N VAL A 464 1.01 8.31 14.40
CA VAL A 464 -0.23 8.38 13.60
C VAL A 464 -0.55 7.01 13.02
N ALA A 465 -1.74 6.50 13.33
CA ALA A 465 -2.22 5.19 12.92
C ALA A 465 -3.54 5.26 12.15
N GLU A 466 -3.78 4.29 11.28
CA GLU A 466 -5.04 4.13 10.55
C GLU A 466 -5.96 3.19 11.35
N THR A 467 -7.15 3.66 11.68
CA THR A 467 -8.12 2.96 12.55
C THR A 467 -9.22 2.24 11.76
N GLY A 468 -9.07 2.21 10.43
CA GLY A 468 -9.79 1.33 9.53
C GLY A 468 -10.91 1.97 8.71
N PRO A 469 -11.41 1.23 7.70
CA PRO A 469 -12.49 1.67 6.83
C PRO A 469 -13.86 1.58 7.48
N THR A 470 -14.72 2.56 7.21
CA THR A 470 -16.16 2.51 7.50
C THR A 470 -16.84 1.57 6.51
N ILE A 471 -17.05 0.31 6.91
CA ILE A 471 -17.64 -0.75 6.07
C ILE A 471 -19.18 -0.75 6.22
N PRO A 472 -19.97 -0.68 5.13
CA PRO A 472 -21.42 -0.72 5.20
C PRO A 472 -21.95 -1.98 5.92
N GLY A 473 -22.93 -1.79 6.82
CA GLY A 473 -23.54 -2.89 7.58
C GLY A 473 -22.69 -3.44 8.73
N ARG A 474 -21.45 -2.96 8.93
CA ARG A 474 -20.60 -3.32 10.07
C ARG A 474 -20.45 -2.16 11.05
N ASN A 475 -20.46 -2.49 12.35
CA ASN A 475 -20.10 -1.51 13.37
C ASN A 475 -18.58 -1.26 13.34
N PRO A 476 -18.11 -0.02 13.59
CA PRO A 476 -16.69 0.24 13.78
C PRO A 476 -16.11 -0.62 14.91
N ILE A 477 -14.89 -1.14 14.71
CA ILE A 477 -14.14 -1.85 15.74
C ILE A 477 -13.78 -0.83 16.83
N ALA A 478 -13.94 -1.18 18.11
CA ALA A 478 -13.64 -0.26 19.21
C ALA A 478 -12.12 -0.23 19.49
N PRO A 479 -11.56 0.91 19.97
CA PRO A 479 -10.16 1.01 20.37
C PRO A 479 -9.77 -0.10 21.35
N GLY A 480 -8.64 -0.76 21.08
CA GLY A 480 -8.13 -1.88 21.89
C GLY A 480 -8.75 -3.26 21.58
N GLN A 481 -9.73 -3.37 20.67
CA GLN A 481 -10.18 -4.67 20.17
C GLN A 481 -9.22 -5.24 19.10
N PRO A 482 -9.09 -6.58 18.99
CA PRO A 482 -8.34 -7.21 17.90
C PRO A 482 -8.85 -6.77 16.53
N GLY A 483 -7.92 -6.51 15.59
CA GLY A 483 -8.25 -6.06 14.24
C GLY A 483 -8.55 -4.56 14.10
N TYR A 484 -8.48 -3.75 15.17
CA TYR A 484 -8.68 -2.29 15.09
C TYR A 484 -7.73 -1.63 14.07
N TYR A 485 -6.45 -2.03 14.05
CA TYR A 485 -5.43 -1.62 13.08
C TYR A 485 -5.33 -2.54 11.84
N GLY A 486 -6.35 -3.38 11.61
CA GLY A 486 -6.48 -4.23 10.44
C GLY A 486 -5.72 -5.57 10.49
N PRO A 487 -5.74 -6.34 9.38
CA PRO A 487 -6.52 -6.09 8.17
C PRO A 487 -8.03 -6.17 8.42
N TRP A 488 -8.83 -5.56 7.54
CA TRP A 488 -10.27 -5.37 7.72
C TRP A 488 -11.06 -6.11 6.62
N PRO A 489 -11.65 -7.30 6.90
CA PRO A 489 -12.52 -8.01 5.95
C PRO A 489 -13.81 -7.22 5.69
N VAL A 490 -14.34 -7.27 4.47
CA VAL A 490 -15.59 -6.55 4.12
C VAL A 490 -16.85 -7.26 4.61
N SER A 491 -16.81 -8.58 4.80
CA SER A 491 -17.93 -9.41 5.28
C SER A 491 -17.42 -10.62 6.07
N ASP A 492 -18.34 -11.50 6.50
CA ASP A 492 -18.05 -12.79 7.17
C ASP A 492 -18.03 -13.98 6.19
N ASP A 493 -18.08 -13.72 4.88
CA ASP A 493 -17.95 -14.76 3.86
C ASP A 493 -16.50 -15.32 3.85
N PRO A 494 -16.28 -16.64 3.73
CA PRO A 494 -14.94 -17.22 3.75
C PRO A 494 -14.04 -16.76 2.59
N ASN A 495 -14.62 -16.22 1.51
CA ASN A 495 -13.91 -15.60 0.40
C ASN A 495 -14.06 -14.06 0.34
N ALA A 496 -14.45 -13.43 1.45
CA ALA A 496 -14.53 -11.98 1.55
C ALA A 496 -13.21 -11.29 1.17
N ALA A 497 -13.32 -10.16 0.46
CA ALA A 497 -12.19 -9.26 0.30
C ALA A 497 -11.78 -8.64 1.66
N GLN A 498 -10.52 -8.23 1.79
CA GLN A 498 -10.05 -7.44 2.93
C GLN A 498 -9.28 -6.20 2.47
N TRP A 499 -9.39 -5.14 3.26
CA TRP A 499 -8.49 -3.99 3.17
C TRP A 499 -7.27 -4.21 4.05
N LYS A 500 -6.08 -3.98 3.51
CA LYS A 500 -4.80 -4.14 4.23
C LYS A 500 -3.86 -2.97 3.94
N LEU A 501 -3.36 -2.33 4.99
CA LEU A 501 -2.33 -1.30 4.90
C LEU A 501 -1.00 -1.90 4.39
N SER A 502 -0.69 -1.64 3.12
CA SER A 502 0.43 -2.25 2.38
C SER A 502 1.68 -1.38 2.37
N GLU A 503 1.53 -0.06 2.27
CA GLU A 503 2.62 0.93 2.26
C GLU A 503 2.23 2.16 3.07
N VAL A 504 3.21 2.76 3.76
CA VAL A 504 3.12 4.16 4.23
C VAL A 504 4.39 4.89 3.82
N THR A 505 4.24 6.02 3.11
CA THR A 505 5.37 6.79 2.59
C THR A 505 5.24 8.27 2.95
N CYS A 506 6.15 8.74 3.81
CA CYS A 506 6.24 10.13 4.26
C CYS A 506 7.29 10.90 3.47
N VAL A 507 6.87 11.99 2.82
CA VAL A 507 7.75 12.92 2.11
C VAL A 507 7.52 14.36 2.54
N ASN A 508 8.56 15.19 2.45
CA ASN A 508 8.48 16.62 2.71
C ASN A 508 8.00 17.41 1.48
N GLY A 509 7.84 18.72 1.61
CA GLY A 509 7.39 19.62 0.53
C GLY A 509 8.38 19.85 -0.62
N VAL A 510 9.61 19.31 -0.58
CA VAL A 510 10.52 19.21 -1.74
C VAL A 510 10.55 17.82 -2.38
N GLY A 511 9.95 16.81 -1.72
CA GLY A 511 9.82 15.45 -2.20
C GLY A 511 10.78 14.43 -1.58
N ASP A 512 11.68 14.83 -0.67
CA ASP A 512 12.56 13.91 0.05
C ASP A 512 11.78 13.11 1.09
N ARG A 513 12.24 11.87 1.36
CA ARG A 513 11.71 11.02 2.42
C ARG A 513 12.06 11.59 3.79
N VAL A 514 11.05 11.74 4.64
CA VAL A 514 11.26 12.11 6.05
C VAL A 514 11.70 10.85 6.81
N ASN A 515 12.68 10.99 7.70
CA ASN A 515 13.12 9.89 8.56
C ASN A 515 12.06 9.60 9.64
N VAL A 516 11.35 8.48 9.49
CA VAL A 516 10.28 8.03 10.39
C VAL A 516 10.33 6.52 10.59
N THR A 517 9.86 6.04 11.74
CA THR A 517 9.79 4.63 12.11
C THR A 517 8.37 4.09 12.01
N ARG A 518 8.21 2.80 11.70
CA ARG A 518 6.90 2.13 11.72
C ARG A 518 6.69 1.46 13.07
N ASP A 519 5.61 1.80 13.76
CA ASP A 519 5.26 1.16 15.03
C ASP A 519 4.72 -0.27 14.78
N PRO A 520 5.25 -1.31 15.47
CA PRO A 520 4.83 -2.69 15.25
C PRO A 520 3.45 -3.04 15.86
N ALA A 521 2.93 -2.25 16.81
CA ALA A 521 1.65 -2.56 17.48
C ALA A 521 0.42 -2.06 16.69
N THR A 522 0.55 -0.91 16.02
CA THR A 522 -0.52 -0.24 15.26
C THR A 522 -0.28 -0.27 13.75
N GLY A 523 0.94 -0.60 13.30
CA GLY A 523 1.34 -0.43 11.90
C GLY A 523 1.37 1.04 11.43
N GLY A 524 1.20 2.00 12.34
CA GLY A 524 1.29 3.44 12.11
C GLY A 524 2.72 3.94 12.03
N ILE A 525 2.87 5.27 11.97
CA ILE A 525 4.15 5.95 11.83
C ILE A 525 4.46 6.78 13.07
N ASP A 526 5.63 6.54 13.64
CA ASP A 526 6.23 7.26 14.76
C ASP A 526 7.05 8.47 14.25
N PHE A 527 6.74 9.65 14.79
CA PHE A 527 7.36 10.93 14.43
C PHE A 527 8.42 11.40 15.43
N SER A 528 8.66 10.65 16.52
CA SER A 528 9.55 11.04 17.63
C SER A 528 11.00 11.29 17.21
N ALA A 529 11.43 10.72 16.08
CA ALA A 529 12.78 10.83 15.52
C ALA A 529 12.90 11.78 14.29
N VAL A 530 11.86 12.57 13.98
CA VAL A 530 11.88 13.51 12.85
C VAL A 530 12.78 14.71 13.16
N PRO A 531 13.74 15.07 12.27
CA PRO A 531 14.64 16.20 12.48
C PRO A 531 14.03 17.55 12.10
N PRO A 532 14.64 18.68 12.50
CA PRO A 532 14.39 19.99 11.93
C PRO A 532 14.60 19.99 10.41
N ALA A 533 13.69 20.63 9.68
CA ALA A 533 13.75 20.75 8.23
C ALA A 533 14.90 21.65 7.79
N SER A 534 15.53 21.32 6.65
CA SER A 534 16.67 22.04 6.07
C SER A 534 16.30 23.22 5.14
N SER A 535 15.02 23.45 4.88
CA SER A 535 14.53 24.65 4.19
C SER A 535 13.07 24.91 4.50
N ALA A 536 12.59 26.13 4.25
CA ALA A 536 11.17 26.49 4.39
C ALA A 536 10.24 25.56 3.59
N LYS A 537 10.69 25.08 2.41
CA LYS A 537 9.93 24.15 1.56
C LYS A 537 9.89 22.72 2.10
N ALA A 538 10.76 22.35 3.03
CA ALA A 538 10.76 21.04 3.68
C ALA A 538 9.92 21.02 4.98
N LEU A 539 9.42 22.17 5.47
CA LEU A 539 8.58 22.24 6.67
C LEU A 539 7.28 21.41 6.55
N PRO A 540 6.55 21.42 5.41
CA PRO A 540 5.38 20.57 5.23
C PRO A 540 5.78 19.12 5.00
N VAL A 541 5.05 18.18 5.60
CA VAL A 541 5.19 16.72 5.47
C VAL A 541 3.86 16.13 5.06
N THR A 542 3.87 15.25 4.06
CA THR A 542 2.70 14.47 3.63
C THR A 542 3.02 12.98 3.79
N CYS A 543 2.26 12.28 4.62
CA CYS A 543 2.37 10.83 4.81
C CYS A 543 1.23 10.11 4.09
N THR A 544 1.55 9.34 3.05
CA THR A 544 0.58 8.62 2.23
C THR A 544 0.39 7.19 2.73
N PHE A 545 -0.80 6.87 3.22
CA PHE A 545 -1.20 5.55 3.69
C PHE A 545 -1.94 4.80 2.58
N THR A 546 -1.27 3.85 1.93
CA THR A 546 -1.82 3.06 0.82
C THR A 546 -2.41 1.75 1.35
N ASN A 547 -3.69 1.49 1.08
CA ASN A 547 -4.30 0.18 1.33
C ASN A 547 -4.46 -0.62 0.05
N GLN A 548 -4.17 -1.91 0.09
CA GLN A 548 -4.51 -2.86 -0.97
C GLN A 548 -5.83 -3.54 -0.61
N LYS A 549 -6.76 -3.59 -1.56
CA LYS A 549 -7.91 -4.49 -1.53
C LYS A 549 -7.46 -5.85 -2.04
N GLN A 550 -7.36 -6.80 -1.11
CA GLN A 550 -6.94 -8.17 -1.36
C GLN A 550 -8.17 -9.10 -1.34
N ALA A 551 -8.18 -10.14 -2.17
CA ALA A 551 -9.26 -11.13 -2.20
C ALA A 551 -8.74 -12.48 -2.74
N PRO A 552 -9.39 -13.61 -2.41
CA PRO A 552 -9.25 -14.82 -3.21
C PRO A 552 -9.95 -14.64 -4.56
N LYS A 553 -9.51 -15.37 -5.58
CA LYS A 553 -10.19 -15.41 -6.89
C LYS A 553 -10.22 -16.85 -7.36
N ILE A 554 -11.26 -17.59 -6.94
CA ILE A 554 -11.40 -18.99 -7.33
C ILE A 554 -11.97 -19.03 -8.74
N ARG A 555 -11.15 -19.42 -9.70
CA ARG A 555 -11.56 -19.76 -11.06
C ARG A 555 -11.77 -21.25 -11.16
N ILE A 556 -12.94 -21.68 -11.62
CA ILE A 556 -13.25 -23.08 -11.88
C ILE A 556 -13.17 -23.32 -13.40
N GLU A 557 -12.71 -24.49 -13.83
CA GLU A 557 -12.68 -24.89 -15.23
C GLU A 557 -13.01 -26.38 -15.39
N LYS A 558 -13.66 -26.73 -16.50
CA LYS A 558 -14.05 -28.10 -16.83
C LYS A 558 -13.59 -28.48 -18.24
N SER A 559 -13.08 -29.70 -18.37
CA SER A 559 -12.59 -30.23 -19.66
C SER A 559 -12.88 -31.72 -19.83
N ILE A 560 -12.82 -32.20 -21.07
CA ILE A 560 -12.79 -33.63 -21.39
C ILE A 560 -11.37 -34.14 -21.17
N GLU A 561 -11.20 -35.10 -20.26
CA GLU A 561 -9.93 -35.76 -20.01
C GLU A 561 -9.75 -36.96 -20.96
N SER A 562 -10.81 -37.76 -21.14
CA SER A 562 -10.81 -38.85 -22.13
C SER A 562 -12.22 -39.36 -22.45
N VAL A 563 -12.40 -39.88 -23.66
CA VAL A 563 -13.56 -40.72 -24.01
C VAL A 563 -13.03 -42.03 -24.60
N LYS A 564 -13.36 -43.15 -23.95
CA LYS A 564 -13.12 -44.50 -24.45
C LYS A 564 -14.43 -45.05 -25.02
N ASP A 565 -14.31 -45.85 -26.09
CA ASP A 565 -15.41 -46.57 -26.69
C ASP A 565 -16.57 -45.67 -27.22
N ALA A 566 -16.25 -44.41 -27.55
CA ALA A 566 -17.18 -43.32 -27.89
C ALA A 566 -18.30 -43.71 -28.87
N PHE A 567 -18.01 -44.55 -29.87
CA PHE A 567 -18.95 -44.95 -30.90
C PHE A 567 -19.69 -46.26 -30.60
N THR A 568 -19.26 -47.02 -29.59
CA THR A 568 -19.88 -48.31 -29.20
C THR A 568 -21.14 -48.11 -28.34
N PRO A 569 -21.94 -49.16 -28.04
CA PRO A 569 -23.09 -49.06 -27.14
C PRO A 569 -22.75 -48.72 -25.68
N ASN A 570 -21.52 -48.94 -25.22
CA ASN A 570 -21.05 -48.67 -23.86
C ASN A 570 -19.84 -47.74 -23.92
N ILE A 571 -20.02 -46.51 -23.47
CA ILE A 571 -19.02 -45.43 -23.55
C ILE A 571 -18.46 -45.19 -22.15
N THR A 572 -17.17 -44.88 -22.03
CA THR A 572 -16.57 -44.43 -20.76
C THR A 572 -15.97 -43.04 -20.96
N VAL A 573 -16.55 -42.03 -20.31
CA VAL A 573 -16.01 -40.66 -20.33
C VAL A 573 -15.40 -40.31 -18.99
N THR A 574 -14.27 -39.61 -19.02
CA THR A 574 -13.67 -38.94 -17.86
C THR A 574 -13.66 -37.44 -18.15
N TYR A 575 -14.19 -36.66 -17.22
CA TYR A 575 -14.02 -35.21 -17.19
C TYR A 575 -12.95 -34.86 -16.17
N ARG A 576 -12.24 -33.76 -16.41
CA ARG A 576 -11.40 -33.08 -15.44
C ARG A 576 -12.10 -31.78 -15.02
N ILE A 577 -12.05 -31.48 -13.73
CA ILE A 577 -12.44 -30.21 -13.13
C ILE A 577 -11.20 -29.70 -12.40
N THR A 578 -10.75 -28.49 -12.69
CA THR A 578 -9.67 -27.82 -11.97
C THR A 578 -10.23 -26.55 -11.33
N ALA A 579 -9.79 -26.23 -10.12
CA ALA A 579 -10.07 -24.95 -9.47
C ALA A 579 -8.75 -24.31 -9.07
N THR A 580 -8.56 -23.04 -9.41
CA THR A 580 -7.32 -22.29 -9.21
C THR A 580 -7.61 -21.01 -8.42
N ASN A 581 -6.78 -20.66 -7.45
CA ASN A 581 -6.88 -19.37 -6.77
C ASN A 581 -5.94 -18.35 -7.42
N ASP A 582 -6.48 -17.57 -8.36
CA ASP A 582 -5.78 -16.49 -9.06
C ASP A 582 -5.73 -15.18 -8.22
N GLY A 583 -6.09 -15.24 -6.93
CA GLY A 583 -6.13 -14.13 -5.98
C GLY A 583 -4.93 -14.04 -5.04
N THR A 584 -4.98 -13.08 -4.12
CA THR A 584 -3.90 -12.75 -3.15
C THR A 584 -4.19 -13.18 -1.72
N LEU A 585 -5.42 -13.59 -1.41
CA LEU A 585 -5.78 -14.24 -0.16
C LEU A 585 -6.05 -15.73 -0.38
N LYS A 586 -5.80 -16.53 0.65
CA LYS A 586 -6.33 -17.89 0.74
C LYS A 586 -7.86 -17.84 0.67
N GLY A 587 -8.46 -18.68 -0.16
CA GLY A 587 -9.91 -18.87 -0.23
C GLY A 587 -10.29 -20.34 -0.29
N THR A 588 -11.57 -20.62 -0.43
CA THR A 588 -12.12 -21.98 -0.55
C THR A 588 -13.02 -22.10 -1.78
N THR A 589 -13.06 -23.27 -2.41
CA THR A 589 -13.98 -23.52 -3.54
C THR A 589 -15.46 -23.48 -3.15
N GLY A 590 -15.76 -23.67 -1.86
CA GLY A 590 -17.09 -24.09 -1.42
C GLY A 590 -17.46 -25.47 -2.00
N GLN A 591 -18.74 -25.85 -1.87
CA GLN A 591 -19.23 -27.09 -2.45
C GLN A 591 -19.21 -27.03 -3.98
N LEU A 592 -18.53 -27.98 -4.62
CA LEU A 592 -18.51 -28.12 -6.08
C LEU A 592 -19.40 -29.29 -6.50
N SER A 593 -20.30 -29.06 -7.46
CA SER A 593 -21.32 -30.03 -7.88
C SER A 593 -21.30 -30.28 -9.39
N ASP A 594 -21.26 -31.55 -9.79
CA ASP A 594 -21.19 -31.99 -11.19
C ASP A 594 -22.55 -32.48 -11.70
N SER A 595 -22.98 -31.96 -12.85
CA SER A 595 -24.34 -32.10 -13.39
C SER A 595 -24.34 -32.50 -14.87
N PRO A 596 -24.32 -33.82 -15.20
CA PRO A 596 -24.41 -34.26 -16.58
C PRO A 596 -25.81 -34.06 -17.16
N SER A 597 -25.87 -33.64 -18.41
CA SER A 597 -27.13 -33.48 -19.16
C SER A 597 -26.95 -34.05 -20.56
N PHE A 598 -26.74 -35.37 -20.63
CA PHE A 598 -26.42 -36.07 -21.87
C PHE A 598 -27.56 -36.10 -22.89
N ALA A 599 -27.21 -36.36 -24.15
CA ALA A 599 -28.14 -36.55 -25.25
C ALA A 599 -29.22 -37.61 -24.92
N PRO A 600 -30.48 -37.43 -25.37
CA PRO A 600 -31.55 -38.38 -25.11
C PRO A 600 -31.20 -39.80 -25.56
N GLY A 601 -31.24 -40.75 -24.62
CA GLY A 601 -30.89 -42.15 -24.86
C GLY A 601 -29.44 -42.51 -24.54
N LEU A 602 -28.59 -41.56 -24.19
CA LEU A 602 -27.43 -41.82 -23.33
C LEU A 602 -27.91 -41.85 -21.87
N LYS A 603 -27.51 -42.86 -21.11
CA LYS A 603 -27.81 -42.98 -19.67
C LYS A 603 -26.59 -43.45 -18.90
N GLU A 604 -26.24 -42.80 -17.80
CA GLU A 604 -25.15 -43.28 -16.97
C GLU A 604 -25.56 -44.55 -16.21
N ARG A 605 -24.56 -45.34 -15.83
CA ARG A 605 -24.72 -46.67 -15.20
C ARG A 605 -23.98 -46.74 -13.86
N SER A 606 -22.86 -46.05 -13.79
CA SER A 606 -22.03 -45.86 -12.60
C SER A 606 -21.16 -44.63 -12.81
N VAL A 607 -20.92 -43.90 -11.72
CA VAL A 607 -20.06 -42.72 -11.69
C VAL A 607 -19.03 -42.90 -10.59
N ARG A 608 -17.79 -42.48 -10.84
CA ARG A 608 -16.69 -42.50 -9.87
C ARG A 608 -16.00 -41.14 -9.86
N ILE A 609 -15.65 -40.67 -8.67
CA ILE A 609 -14.97 -39.38 -8.44
C ILE A 609 -13.66 -39.66 -7.69
N ALA A 610 -12.59 -38.98 -8.08
CA ALA A 610 -11.31 -39.00 -7.37
C ALA A 610 -10.52 -37.71 -7.68
N THR A 611 -9.55 -37.38 -6.83
CA THR A 611 -8.61 -36.26 -7.08
C THR A 611 -7.43 -36.65 -8.00
N THR A 612 -7.30 -37.92 -8.35
CA THR A 612 -6.29 -38.43 -9.31
C THR A 612 -6.91 -39.43 -10.29
N LEU A 613 -6.29 -39.57 -11.46
CA LEU A 613 -6.74 -40.51 -12.51
C LEU A 613 -6.73 -41.97 -12.05
N GLU A 614 -5.71 -42.36 -11.28
CA GLU A 614 -5.54 -43.71 -10.73
C GLU A 614 -6.59 -43.99 -9.64
N GLY A 615 -6.95 -42.98 -8.83
CA GLY A 615 -7.99 -43.09 -7.80
C GLY A 615 -9.37 -43.45 -8.37
N LEU A 616 -9.63 -43.16 -9.65
CA LEU A 616 -10.87 -43.56 -10.33
C LEU A 616 -11.01 -45.08 -10.49
N ASP A 617 -9.92 -45.84 -10.41
CA ASP A 617 -9.95 -47.30 -10.55
C ASP A 617 -10.36 -48.00 -9.24
N SER A 618 -10.05 -47.39 -8.09
CA SER A 618 -10.42 -47.85 -6.75
C SER A 618 -11.66 -47.17 -6.16
N ALA A 619 -12.07 -46.00 -6.65
CA ALA A 619 -13.19 -45.22 -6.13
C ALA A 619 -14.55 -45.98 -6.14
N THR A 620 -15.29 -45.86 -5.03
CA THR A 620 -16.63 -46.43 -4.87
C THR A 620 -17.63 -45.81 -5.86
N PRO A 621 -18.42 -46.61 -6.59
CA PRO A 621 -19.41 -46.07 -7.53
C PRO A 621 -20.57 -45.33 -6.83
N THR A 622 -20.79 -44.07 -7.18
CA THR A 622 -22.06 -43.37 -6.95
C THR A 622 -23.03 -43.59 -8.13
N ARG A 623 -24.32 -43.32 -7.93
CA ARG A 623 -25.42 -43.73 -8.81
C ARG A 623 -26.58 -42.72 -8.95
N TYR A 624 -26.51 -41.57 -8.29
CA TYR A 624 -27.50 -40.50 -8.41
C TYR A 624 -26.77 -39.15 -8.35
N GLY A 625 -27.12 -38.24 -9.26
CA GLY A 625 -26.58 -36.87 -9.32
C GLY A 625 -27.60 -35.81 -8.85
N PRO A 626 -27.20 -34.53 -8.76
CA PRO A 626 -25.86 -34.00 -9.08
C PRO A 626 -24.80 -34.52 -8.09
N TYR A 627 -23.55 -34.63 -8.55
CA TYR A 627 -22.50 -35.29 -7.79
C TYR A 627 -21.55 -34.28 -7.14
N THR A 628 -21.51 -34.23 -5.80
CA THR A 628 -20.54 -33.42 -5.07
C THR A 628 -19.11 -33.92 -5.33
N LEU A 629 -18.25 -33.04 -5.85
CA LEU A 629 -16.82 -33.28 -6.06
C LEU A 629 -16.00 -32.98 -4.79
N THR A 630 -16.42 -31.94 -4.07
CA THR A 630 -15.91 -31.52 -2.75
C THR A 630 -16.97 -30.71 -2.02
N GLU A 631 -16.98 -30.72 -0.69
CA GLU A 631 -17.80 -29.82 0.14
C GLU A 631 -17.15 -28.44 0.32
N GLY A 632 -15.85 -28.34 0.01
CA GLY A 632 -15.01 -27.17 0.23
C GLY A 632 -13.55 -27.59 0.13
N THR A 633 -12.75 -26.83 -0.59
CA THR A 633 -11.31 -27.08 -0.69
C THR A 633 -10.56 -25.76 -0.68
N ASP A 634 -9.74 -25.62 0.36
CA ASP A 634 -8.92 -24.46 0.61
C ASP A 634 -7.76 -24.38 -0.38
N LEU A 635 -7.56 -23.19 -0.96
CA LEU A 635 -6.53 -22.87 -1.93
C LEU A 635 -5.77 -21.63 -1.48
N GLU A 636 -4.49 -21.79 -1.21
CA GLU A 636 -3.54 -20.67 -1.04
C GLU A 636 -3.39 -19.88 -2.36
N PRO A 637 -2.92 -18.62 -2.32
CA PRO A 637 -2.64 -17.83 -3.52
C PRO A 637 -1.77 -18.57 -4.55
N GLY A 638 -2.24 -18.67 -5.79
CA GLY A 638 -1.58 -19.40 -6.88
C GLY A 638 -1.66 -20.93 -6.79
N ALA A 639 -2.37 -21.49 -5.82
CA ALA A 639 -2.59 -22.94 -5.72
C ALA A 639 -3.76 -23.41 -6.61
N GLN A 640 -3.71 -24.68 -7.00
CA GLN A 640 -4.79 -25.35 -7.73
C GLN A 640 -5.16 -26.70 -7.08
N ALA A 641 -6.44 -27.05 -7.15
CA ALA A 641 -6.97 -28.39 -6.88
C ALA A 641 -7.57 -28.98 -8.16
N THR A 642 -7.73 -30.30 -8.21
CA THR A 642 -8.29 -30.98 -9.39
C THR A 642 -9.05 -32.24 -8.98
N TRP A 643 -10.18 -32.45 -9.64
CA TRP A 643 -11.04 -33.61 -9.51
C TRP A 643 -11.28 -34.21 -10.89
N TYR A 644 -11.39 -35.52 -10.92
CA TYR A 644 -11.80 -36.26 -12.10
C TYR A 644 -13.10 -36.98 -11.79
N ILE A 645 -14.01 -36.98 -12.76
CA ILE A 645 -15.26 -37.71 -12.67
C ILE A 645 -15.42 -38.60 -13.91
N ARG A 646 -15.43 -39.91 -13.67
CA ARG A 646 -15.56 -40.95 -14.71
C ARG A 646 -16.95 -41.53 -14.68
N MET A 647 -17.61 -41.52 -15.84
CA MET A 647 -18.98 -42.01 -16.02
C MET A 647 -19.01 -43.11 -17.07
N HIS A 648 -19.59 -44.26 -16.73
CA HIS A 648 -19.92 -45.30 -17.70
C HIS A 648 -21.34 -45.08 -18.22
N VAL A 649 -21.48 -44.96 -19.54
CA VAL A 649 -22.70 -44.47 -20.21
C VAL A 649 -23.17 -45.49 -21.25
N ALA A 650 -24.42 -45.91 -21.19
CA ALA A 650 -25.02 -46.83 -22.15
C ALA A 650 -25.91 -46.09 -23.16
N ARG A 651 -25.73 -46.37 -24.46
CA ARG A 651 -26.58 -45.84 -25.54
C ARG A 651 -27.78 -46.76 -25.80
N ASN A 652 -28.99 -46.23 -25.67
CA ASN A 652 -30.25 -46.92 -25.94
C ASN A 652 -31.11 -46.17 -26.97
N LYS A 653 -31.05 -46.61 -28.22
CA LYS A 653 -31.80 -46.03 -29.36
C LYS A 653 -33.33 -46.09 -29.23
N ARG A 654 -33.88 -46.84 -28.26
CA ARG A 654 -35.33 -46.93 -27.98
C ARG A 654 -35.83 -45.88 -26.99
N THR A 655 -34.98 -44.95 -26.54
CA THR A 655 -35.38 -43.91 -25.59
C THR A 655 -36.14 -42.79 -26.31
N PRO A 656 -37.31 -42.33 -25.80
CA PRO A 656 -38.04 -41.21 -26.40
C PRO A 656 -37.16 -39.97 -26.57
N GLY A 657 -37.23 -39.35 -27.75
CA GLY A 657 -36.39 -38.21 -28.13
C GLY A 657 -34.96 -38.55 -28.58
N TYR A 658 -34.56 -39.83 -28.64
CA TYR A 658 -33.28 -40.22 -29.24
C TYR A 658 -33.22 -39.80 -30.71
N SER A 659 -32.12 -39.15 -31.10
CA SER A 659 -31.76 -38.90 -32.50
C SER A 659 -30.24 -38.93 -32.67
N GLU A 660 -29.76 -39.36 -33.84
CA GLU A 660 -28.31 -39.40 -34.12
C GLU A 660 -27.67 -37.99 -34.10
N PRO A 661 -28.30 -36.90 -34.60
CA PRO A 661 -27.76 -35.55 -34.46
C PRO A 661 -27.64 -35.09 -33.00
N ALA A 662 -28.52 -35.53 -32.09
CA ALA A 662 -28.41 -35.15 -30.67
C ALA A 662 -27.15 -35.73 -29.99
N LEU A 663 -26.54 -36.78 -30.55
CA LEU A 663 -25.28 -37.35 -30.06
C LEU A 663 -24.05 -36.48 -30.41
N GLU A 664 -24.23 -35.42 -31.20
CA GLU A 664 -23.22 -34.38 -31.40
C GLU A 664 -23.36 -33.28 -30.35
N CYS A 665 -22.23 -32.74 -29.91
CA CYS A 665 -22.21 -31.49 -29.17
C CYS A 665 -22.78 -30.35 -30.02
N ALA A 666 -23.30 -29.34 -29.34
CA ALA A 666 -23.68 -28.07 -29.94
C ALA A 666 -23.33 -26.95 -28.95
N SER A 667 -23.18 -25.74 -29.45
CA SER A 667 -23.02 -24.53 -28.66
C SER A 667 -23.94 -23.43 -29.17
N ASP A 668 -24.32 -22.53 -28.26
CA ASP A 668 -25.04 -21.30 -28.57
C ASP A 668 -24.46 -20.16 -27.74
N ASN A 669 -24.24 -19.00 -28.35
CA ASN A 669 -23.67 -17.80 -27.72
C ASN A 669 -22.39 -18.02 -26.88
N GLY A 670 -21.60 -19.06 -27.19
CA GLY A 670 -20.35 -19.43 -26.51
C GLY A 670 -20.49 -20.55 -25.47
N HIS A 671 -21.70 -20.81 -24.96
CA HIS A 671 -21.99 -21.91 -24.04
C HIS A 671 -22.31 -23.21 -24.80
N LEU A 672 -22.09 -24.37 -24.17
CA LEU A 672 -22.47 -25.67 -24.70
C LEU A 672 -23.96 -25.93 -24.43
N THR A 673 -24.65 -26.58 -25.36
CA THR A 673 -26.09 -26.83 -25.22
C THR A 673 -26.34 -28.08 -24.37
N PRO A 674 -27.11 -28.01 -23.27
CA PRO A 674 -27.53 -29.20 -22.53
C PRO A 674 -28.34 -30.17 -23.39
N ARG A 675 -28.32 -31.46 -23.05
CA ARG A 675 -28.99 -32.56 -23.80
C ARG A 675 -28.40 -32.80 -25.20
N ARG A 676 -27.12 -32.48 -25.38
CA ARG A 676 -26.34 -32.72 -26.61
C ARG A 676 -25.05 -33.48 -26.26
N GLY A 677 -24.64 -34.40 -27.15
CA GLY A 677 -23.47 -35.27 -26.95
C GLY A 677 -23.35 -35.83 -25.53
N LEU A 678 -22.12 -35.86 -25.02
CA LEU A 678 -21.81 -36.01 -23.60
C LEU A 678 -21.64 -34.65 -22.90
N TYR A 679 -22.65 -33.78 -22.94
CA TYR A 679 -22.65 -32.54 -22.16
C TYR A 679 -22.60 -32.82 -20.65
N ASN A 680 -21.70 -32.12 -19.96
CA ASN A 680 -21.63 -32.08 -18.50
C ASN A 680 -21.13 -30.70 -18.04
N SER A 681 -21.68 -30.18 -16.95
CA SER A 681 -21.29 -28.90 -16.34
C SER A 681 -21.00 -29.04 -14.85
N VAL A 682 -20.04 -28.28 -14.34
CA VAL A 682 -19.79 -28.11 -12.90
C VAL A 682 -20.36 -26.77 -12.42
N SER A 683 -20.66 -26.66 -11.13
CA SER A 683 -20.98 -25.40 -10.48
C SER A 683 -20.34 -25.30 -9.09
N GLY A 684 -20.08 -24.07 -8.65
CA GLY A 684 -19.58 -23.73 -7.32
C GLY A 684 -19.98 -22.30 -6.95
N PRO A 685 -20.05 -21.95 -5.65
CA PRO A 685 -20.57 -20.64 -5.18
C PRO A 685 -19.60 -19.47 -5.37
N TYR A 686 -18.31 -19.72 -5.59
CA TYR A 686 -17.25 -18.70 -5.57
C TYR A 686 -16.48 -18.55 -6.89
N ASP A 687 -17.07 -19.01 -8.00
CA ASP A 687 -16.51 -18.95 -9.35
C ASP A 687 -16.42 -17.49 -9.86
N TYR A 688 -15.21 -16.95 -9.96
CA TYR A 688 -14.99 -15.50 -10.09
C TYR A 688 -15.08 -14.97 -11.54
N ASP A 689 -14.58 -15.73 -12.53
CA ASP A 689 -14.67 -15.40 -13.96
C ASP A 689 -15.97 -15.91 -14.60
N GLY A 690 -16.70 -16.78 -13.90
CA GLY A 690 -18.06 -17.20 -14.24
C GLY A 690 -18.15 -18.34 -15.23
N SER A 691 -19.33 -18.96 -15.31
CA SER A 691 -19.50 -20.36 -15.74
C SER A 691 -19.24 -20.69 -17.22
N ALA A 692 -18.66 -19.80 -18.03
CA ALA A 692 -18.41 -20.02 -19.45
C ALA A 692 -17.38 -21.13 -19.75
N ASN A 693 -16.49 -21.42 -18.80
CA ASN A 693 -15.47 -22.48 -18.83
C ASN A 693 -15.83 -23.71 -17.96
N ASN A 694 -17.00 -23.70 -17.32
CA ASN A 694 -17.47 -24.76 -16.43
C ASN A 694 -18.23 -25.89 -17.14
N GLU A 695 -18.26 -25.87 -18.47
CA GLU A 695 -19.01 -26.79 -19.32
C GLU A 695 -18.07 -27.59 -20.23
N ALA A 696 -18.31 -28.89 -20.37
CA ALA A 696 -17.57 -29.75 -21.28
C ALA A 696 -18.50 -30.73 -22.02
N CYS A 697 -18.23 -30.99 -23.29
CA CYS A 697 -18.98 -31.94 -24.10
C CYS A 697 -18.05 -32.71 -25.03
N ALA A 698 -18.34 -34.00 -25.24
CA ALA A 698 -17.73 -34.81 -26.30
C ALA A 698 -18.78 -35.41 -27.25
N PRO A 699 -18.54 -35.39 -28.58
CA PRO A 699 -19.44 -36.01 -29.55
C PRO A 699 -19.32 -37.53 -29.51
N VAL A 700 -20.46 -38.22 -29.58
CA VAL A 700 -20.55 -39.69 -29.48
C VAL A 700 -21.53 -40.28 -30.48
N ARG A 701 -21.63 -39.68 -31.68
CA ARG A 701 -22.43 -40.22 -32.78
C ARG A 701 -21.64 -41.28 -33.56
N PRO A 702 -22.15 -42.52 -33.70
CA PRO A 702 -21.56 -43.51 -34.59
C PRO A 702 -21.65 -43.03 -36.04
N ARG A 703 -20.52 -42.96 -36.75
CA ARG A 703 -20.48 -42.63 -38.18
C ARG A 703 -20.12 -43.87 -38.98
N TYR A 704 -20.80 -44.06 -40.10
CA TYR A 704 -20.70 -45.26 -40.93
C TYR A 704 -20.49 -44.85 -42.38
N ILE A 705 -19.85 -45.71 -43.17
CA ILE A 705 -19.80 -45.61 -44.62
C ILE A 705 -20.48 -46.82 -45.27
N ARG A 706 -21.14 -46.61 -46.41
CA ARG A 706 -21.72 -47.68 -47.23
C ARG A 706 -20.77 -48.05 -48.37
N ILE A 707 -20.37 -49.30 -48.44
CA ILE A 707 -19.59 -49.81 -49.58
C ILE A 707 -20.59 -50.43 -50.57
N GLU A 708 -20.50 -50.07 -51.85
CA GLU A 708 -21.37 -50.61 -52.90
C GLU A 708 -20.51 -51.36 -53.93
N LYS A 709 -20.77 -52.65 -54.14
CA LYS A 709 -20.06 -53.46 -55.13
C LYS A 709 -20.82 -53.49 -56.43
N ALA A 710 -20.14 -53.08 -57.51
CA ALA A 710 -20.71 -53.03 -58.85
C ALA A 710 -19.80 -53.67 -59.91
N GLY A 711 -20.35 -53.81 -61.11
CA GLY A 711 -19.71 -54.30 -62.33
C GLY A 711 -20.46 -53.84 -63.59
N THR A 712 -20.08 -54.34 -64.76
CA THR A 712 -20.64 -53.91 -66.07
C THR A 712 -21.64 -54.90 -66.67
N GLN A 713 -21.89 -56.04 -66.01
CA GLN A 713 -22.81 -57.08 -66.49
C GLN A 713 -24.26 -56.72 -66.14
N PRO A 714 -25.23 -56.82 -67.08
CA PRO A 714 -26.61 -56.41 -66.85
C PRO A 714 -27.38 -57.41 -65.96
N VAL A 715 -27.09 -57.40 -64.65
CA VAL A 715 -27.62 -58.31 -63.65
C VAL A 715 -28.31 -57.51 -62.54
N GLY A 716 -29.65 -57.55 -62.52
CA GLY A 716 -30.46 -56.75 -61.60
C GLY A 716 -30.74 -55.34 -62.12
N THR A 717 -31.20 -54.46 -61.23
CA THR A 717 -31.45 -53.04 -61.56
C THR A 717 -30.13 -52.29 -61.71
N PRO A 718 -29.94 -51.48 -62.76
CA PRO A 718 -28.74 -50.64 -62.88
C PRO A 718 -28.72 -49.53 -61.82
N ASN A 719 -27.50 -49.15 -61.44
CA ASN A 719 -27.18 -47.97 -60.65
C ASN A 719 -27.27 -46.69 -61.50
N ASP A 720 -27.28 -45.53 -60.84
CA ASP A 720 -27.37 -44.20 -61.48
C ASP A 720 -26.22 -43.87 -62.47
N ASP A 721 -25.13 -44.65 -62.45
CA ASP A 721 -23.97 -44.53 -63.34
C ASP A 721 -23.92 -45.60 -64.45
N GLY A 722 -24.97 -46.41 -64.60
CA GLY A 722 -25.07 -47.49 -65.59
C GLY A 722 -24.34 -48.78 -65.21
N THR A 723 -23.71 -48.85 -64.04
CA THR A 723 -23.16 -50.10 -63.49
C THR A 723 -24.27 -50.96 -62.84
N TYR A 724 -23.98 -52.22 -62.52
CA TYR A 724 -24.94 -53.16 -61.91
C TYR A 724 -24.38 -53.77 -60.63
N PRO A 725 -25.21 -54.08 -59.62
CA PRO A 725 -24.76 -54.60 -58.33
C PRO A 725 -24.21 -56.04 -58.41
N LEU A 726 -23.01 -56.26 -57.88
CA LEU A 726 -22.35 -57.58 -57.81
C LEU A 726 -22.31 -58.12 -56.37
N LYS A 727 -22.47 -59.44 -56.19
CA LYS A 727 -22.42 -60.09 -54.87
C LYS A 727 -21.15 -60.94 -54.69
N GLY A 728 -20.78 -61.20 -53.45
CA GLY A 728 -19.71 -62.13 -53.09
C GLY A 728 -18.32 -61.52 -52.95
N ALA A 729 -18.22 -60.20 -53.01
CA ALA A 729 -17.01 -59.50 -52.59
C ALA A 729 -16.87 -59.48 -51.05
N ALA A 730 -15.66 -59.24 -50.56
CA ALA A 730 -15.36 -58.97 -49.16
C ALA A 730 -14.36 -57.82 -49.04
N PHE A 731 -14.49 -57.03 -47.98
CA PHE A 731 -13.67 -55.84 -47.72
C PHE A 731 -13.17 -55.79 -46.28
N ALA A 732 -12.06 -55.10 -46.09
CA ALA A 732 -11.52 -54.72 -44.78
C ALA A 732 -11.17 -53.22 -44.79
N ILE A 733 -11.41 -52.53 -43.68
CA ILE A 733 -11.01 -51.13 -43.47
C ILE A 733 -9.87 -51.11 -42.44
N TYR A 734 -8.78 -50.44 -42.77
CA TYR A 734 -7.65 -50.18 -41.87
C TYR A 734 -7.57 -48.69 -41.54
N ASP A 735 -7.07 -48.36 -40.36
CA ASP A 735 -6.78 -47.00 -39.87
C ASP A 735 -5.32 -46.55 -40.13
N ASN A 736 -4.54 -47.40 -40.81
CA ASN A 736 -3.12 -47.21 -41.08
C ASN A 736 -2.77 -47.59 -42.52
N ALA A 737 -1.85 -46.84 -43.14
CA ALA A 737 -1.43 -47.00 -44.53
C ALA A 737 -0.68 -48.33 -44.76
N GLU A 738 -0.07 -48.87 -43.73
CA GLU A 738 0.68 -50.12 -43.73
C GLU A 738 -0.20 -51.38 -43.77
N LEU A 739 -1.52 -51.23 -43.58
CA LEU A 739 -2.51 -52.33 -43.52
C LEU A 739 -2.18 -53.39 -42.45
N LYS A 740 -1.59 -52.96 -41.33
CA LYS A 740 -1.14 -53.81 -40.23
C LYS A 740 -2.18 -53.89 -39.12
N GLY A 741 -2.14 -55.01 -38.38
CA GLY A 741 -3.03 -55.27 -37.25
C GLY A 741 -4.39 -55.82 -37.67
N THR A 742 -5.34 -55.76 -36.73
CA THR A 742 -6.75 -56.10 -36.98
C THR A 742 -7.43 -54.96 -37.73
N PRO A 743 -8.20 -55.22 -38.81
CA PRO A 743 -9.00 -54.18 -39.46
C PRO A 743 -10.00 -53.55 -38.47
N VAL A 744 -10.26 -52.25 -38.62
CA VAL A 744 -11.30 -51.54 -37.85
C VAL A 744 -12.72 -51.86 -38.31
N SER A 745 -12.86 -52.48 -39.50
CA SER A 745 -14.11 -53.10 -39.96
C SER A 745 -13.83 -54.20 -40.98
N VAL A 746 -14.68 -55.24 -41.03
CA VAL A 746 -14.63 -56.34 -42.02
C VAL A 746 -16.04 -56.68 -42.46
N VAL A 747 -16.28 -56.76 -43.77
CA VAL A 747 -17.61 -56.99 -44.36
C VAL A 747 -17.54 -57.99 -45.53
N ASP A 748 -18.57 -58.84 -45.69
CA ASP A 748 -18.57 -59.97 -46.64
C ASP A 748 -19.98 -60.30 -47.17
N GLY A 749 -20.07 -60.86 -48.39
CA GLY A 749 -21.26 -61.51 -48.96
C GLY A 749 -22.29 -60.64 -49.69
N GLY A 750 -22.40 -59.36 -49.34
CA GLY A 750 -23.39 -58.42 -49.92
C GLY A 750 -23.07 -57.91 -51.33
N PRO A 751 -24.02 -57.19 -51.97
CA PRO A 751 -23.74 -56.18 -53.00
C PRO A 751 -23.58 -54.77 -52.41
N THR A 752 -24.01 -54.60 -51.17
CA THR A 752 -23.99 -53.38 -50.38
C THR A 752 -23.58 -53.79 -48.99
N PHE A 753 -22.75 -53.00 -48.34
CA PHE A 753 -22.23 -53.26 -47.00
C PHE A 753 -22.25 -51.95 -46.21
N LEU A 754 -22.47 -52.03 -44.90
CA LEU A 754 -22.24 -50.93 -43.97
C LEU A 754 -20.99 -51.23 -43.15
N SER A 755 -20.10 -50.26 -42.98
CA SER A 755 -18.95 -50.40 -42.08
C SER A 755 -19.38 -50.56 -40.62
N ASP A 756 -18.45 -50.94 -39.77
CA ASP A 756 -18.49 -50.66 -38.34
C ASP A 756 -18.38 -49.14 -38.08
N PRO A 757 -18.61 -48.64 -36.84
CA PRO A 757 -18.49 -47.22 -36.54
C PRO A 757 -17.05 -46.72 -36.72
N LEU A 758 -16.86 -45.78 -37.63
CA LEU A 758 -15.60 -45.09 -37.88
C LEU A 758 -15.54 -43.75 -37.13
N ALA A 759 -14.34 -43.34 -36.74
CA ALA A 759 -14.09 -42.06 -36.09
C ALA A 759 -13.96 -40.93 -37.14
N PRO A 760 -14.54 -39.74 -36.90
CA PRO A 760 -14.30 -38.59 -37.76
C PRO A 760 -12.82 -38.19 -37.74
N ASP A 761 -12.41 -37.49 -38.80
CA ASP A 761 -11.09 -36.90 -39.02
C ASP A 761 -9.90 -37.88 -39.04
N THR A 762 -10.18 -39.18 -38.98
CA THR A 762 -9.22 -40.27 -39.13
C THR A 762 -9.09 -40.68 -40.60
N ASN A 763 -7.87 -40.94 -41.05
CA ASN A 763 -7.59 -41.49 -42.38
C ASN A 763 -7.77 -43.02 -42.35
N TYR A 764 -8.37 -43.55 -43.40
CA TYR A 764 -8.71 -44.97 -43.53
C TYR A 764 -8.35 -45.51 -44.91
N TRP A 765 -8.06 -46.80 -44.98
CA TRP A 765 -7.74 -47.53 -46.20
C TRP A 765 -8.71 -48.69 -46.38
N LEU A 766 -9.58 -48.58 -47.38
CA LEU A 766 -10.52 -49.63 -47.77
C LEU A 766 -9.84 -50.61 -48.73
N VAL A 767 -9.69 -51.85 -48.29
CA VAL A 767 -9.05 -52.95 -49.03
C VAL A 767 -10.12 -53.92 -49.47
N GLU A 768 -10.16 -54.27 -50.76
CA GLU A 768 -10.90 -55.47 -51.19
C GLU A 768 -10.08 -56.71 -50.84
N THR A 769 -10.64 -57.59 -50.03
CA THR A 769 -9.99 -58.83 -49.57
C THR A 769 -10.46 -60.06 -50.35
N ARG A 770 -11.58 -59.94 -51.08
CA ARG A 770 -12.06 -60.95 -52.02
C ARG A 770 -12.88 -60.28 -53.12
N ALA A 771 -12.57 -60.55 -54.38
CA ALA A 771 -13.39 -60.15 -55.52
C ALA A 771 -14.61 -61.08 -55.68
N PRO A 772 -15.70 -60.63 -56.33
CA PRO A 772 -16.76 -61.49 -56.84
C PRO A 772 -16.22 -62.59 -57.77
N ALA A 773 -16.95 -63.70 -57.89
CA ALA A 773 -16.57 -64.77 -58.81
C ALA A 773 -16.40 -64.27 -60.25
N GLY A 774 -15.29 -64.63 -60.89
CA GLY A 774 -14.97 -64.21 -62.26
C GLY A 774 -14.48 -62.77 -62.43
N HIS A 775 -14.17 -62.06 -61.34
CA HIS A 775 -13.71 -60.66 -61.36
C HIS A 775 -12.27 -60.53 -60.85
N ALA A 776 -11.60 -59.45 -61.25
CA ALA A 776 -10.26 -59.10 -60.78
C ALA A 776 -10.35 -58.27 -59.49
N LEU A 777 -9.55 -58.64 -58.49
CA LEU A 777 -9.43 -57.92 -57.22
C LEU A 777 -8.91 -56.50 -57.42
N LEU A 778 -9.45 -55.54 -56.66
CA LEU A 778 -8.97 -54.16 -56.67
C LEU A 778 -7.44 -54.10 -56.39
N PRO A 779 -6.63 -53.53 -57.29
CA PRO A 779 -5.17 -53.71 -57.26
C PRO A 779 -4.45 -52.87 -56.19
N ARG A 780 -5.15 -51.95 -55.52
CA ARG A 780 -4.64 -51.07 -54.46
C ARG A 780 -5.77 -50.75 -53.46
N PRO A 781 -5.47 -50.45 -52.19
CA PRO A 781 -6.44 -49.89 -51.25
C PRO A 781 -6.96 -48.52 -51.71
N VAL A 782 -8.19 -48.18 -51.32
CA VAL A 782 -8.76 -46.83 -51.49
C VAL A 782 -8.50 -46.02 -50.21
N PRO A 783 -7.64 -44.98 -50.23
CA PRO A 783 -7.53 -44.02 -49.14
C PRO A 783 -8.77 -43.12 -49.06
N PHE A 784 -9.36 -43.00 -47.87
CA PHE A 784 -10.47 -42.10 -47.59
C PHE A 784 -10.41 -41.53 -46.19
N ARG A 785 -11.11 -40.42 -45.98
CA ARG A 785 -11.29 -39.74 -44.69
C ARG A 785 -12.76 -39.42 -44.53
N ILE A 786 -13.31 -39.63 -43.33
CA ILE A 786 -14.63 -39.11 -42.97
C ILE A 786 -14.49 -37.88 -42.08
N SER A 787 -15.39 -36.91 -42.21
CA SER A 787 -15.42 -35.73 -41.34
C SER A 787 -16.86 -35.30 -41.03
N VAL A 788 -16.99 -34.35 -40.10
CA VAL A 788 -18.27 -33.74 -39.72
C VAL A 788 -18.62 -32.63 -40.72
N GLY A 789 -19.83 -32.68 -41.29
CA GLY A 789 -20.37 -31.61 -42.14
C GLY A 789 -20.87 -30.42 -41.31
N ASN A 790 -20.74 -29.21 -41.86
CA ASN A 790 -21.12 -27.94 -41.23
C ASN A 790 -22.64 -27.64 -41.30
N ASP A 791 -23.48 -28.65 -41.52
CA ASP A 791 -24.93 -28.54 -41.56
C ASP A 791 -25.58 -28.84 -40.20
N ALA A 792 -26.85 -28.48 -40.02
CA ALA A 792 -27.57 -28.65 -38.75
C ALA A 792 -27.81 -30.11 -38.34
N ASP A 793 -27.74 -31.06 -39.29
CA ASP A 793 -27.78 -32.50 -39.05
C ASP A 793 -26.38 -33.09 -38.79
N ALA A 794 -25.33 -32.26 -38.86
CA ALA A 794 -23.92 -32.60 -38.78
C ALA A 794 -23.58 -33.83 -39.64
N THR A 795 -23.98 -33.85 -40.93
CA THR A 795 -23.87 -35.05 -41.78
C THR A 795 -22.44 -35.63 -41.84
N THR A 796 -22.30 -36.91 -42.22
CA THR A 796 -20.98 -37.50 -42.45
C THR A 796 -20.54 -37.17 -43.87
N VAL A 797 -19.49 -36.35 -43.99
CA VAL A 797 -18.80 -36.12 -45.25
C VAL A 797 -17.78 -37.24 -45.44
N LEU A 798 -17.68 -37.77 -46.66
CA LEU A 798 -16.68 -38.76 -47.06
C LEU A 798 -15.86 -38.16 -48.21
N THR A 799 -14.55 -38.06 -48.00
CA THR A 799 -13.58 -37.67 -49.03
C THR A 799 -12.69 -38.86 -49.31
N ALA A 800 -12.50 -39.23 -50.58
CA ALA A 800 -11.51 -40.23 -51.00
C ALA A 800 -10.47 -39.55 -51.88
N GLU A 801 -9.20 -39.93 -51.72
CA GLU A 801 -8.10 -39.33 -52.47
C GLU A 801 -7.91 -40.06 -53.81
N PHE A 802 -8.05 -39.31 -54.91
CA PHE A 802 -7.85 -39.82 -56.27
C PHE A 802 -6.82 -38.96 -57.00
N GLY A 803 -5.71 -39.58 -57.42
CA GLY A 803 -4.72 -38.92 -58.28
C GLY A 803 -5.27 -38.78 -59.71
N PRO A 804 -5.23 -37.59 -60.34
CA PRO A 804 -5.77 -37.38 -61.68
C PRO A 804 -5.06 -38.21 -62.77
N ASP A 805 -3.83 -38.65 -62.52
CA ASP A 805 -3.00 -39.43 -63.46
C ASP A 805 -3.07 -40.96 -63.26
N GLU A 806 -3.83 -41.46 -62.26
CA GLU A 806 -3.79 -42.89 -61.86
C GLU A 806 -4.85 -43.80 -62.52
N GLY A 807 -5.70 -43.27 -63.40
CA GLY A 807 -6.60 -44.09 -64.24
C GLY A 807 -7.72 -44.85 -63.51
N PHE A 808 -7.98 -44.54 -62.24
CA PHE A 808 -8.92 -45.26 -61.35
C PHE A 808 -10.41 -44.98 -61.66
N SER A 809 -10.89 -45.39 -62.84
CA SER A 809 -12.31 -45.27 -63.23
C SER A 809 -13.28 -46.19 -62.47
N SER A 810 -12.74 -47.05 -61.59
CA SER A 810 -13.45 -48.10 -60.84
C SER A 810 -14.04 -47.63 -59.51
N VAL A 811 -13.64 -46.47 -58.96
CA VAL A 811 -14.05 -46.05 -57.61
C VAL A 811 -14.81 -44.72 -57.67
N ARG A 812 -15.92 -44.62 -56.92
CA ARG A 812 -16.78 -43.42 -56.88
C ARG A 812 -17.25 -43.13 -55.46
N VAL A 813 -17.15 -41.88 -55.02
CA VAL A 813 -17.77 -41.41 -53.77
C VAL A 813 -19.26 -41.16 -54.00
N LEU A 814 -20.08 -41.59 -53.04
CA LEU A 814 -21.51 -41.36 -52.99
C LEU A 814 -21.81 -40.43 -51.79
N PRO A 815 -22.55 -39.32 -51.99
CA PRO A 815 -22.91 -38.43 -50.88
C PRO A 815 -23.85 -39.13 -49.88
N ALA A 816 -23.85 -38.63 -48.64
CA ALA A 816 -24.89 -38.96 -47.67
C ALA A 816 -26.27 -38.51 -48.19
N LYS A 817 -27.35 -39.15 -47.73
CA LYS A 817 -28.74 -38.76 -48.06
C LYS A 817 -29.39 -38.09 -46.85
N PRO A 818 -29.54 -36.74 -46.83
CA PRO A 818 -30.15 -36.02 -45.71
C PRO A 818 -31.56 -36.53 -45.38
N GLY A 819 -31.95 -36.48 -44.11
CA GLY A 819 -33.25 -36.96 -43.63
C GLY A 819 -33.45 -38.49 -43.63
N VAL A 820 -32.54 -39.27 -44.24
CA VAL A 820 -32.60 -40.74 -44.24
C VAL A 820 -31.74 -41.30 -43.11
N SER A 821 -32.33 -42.10 -42.22
CA SER A 821 -31.61 -42.74 -41.11
C SER A 821 -31.05 -44.12 -41.47
N GLY A 822 -29.87 -44.47 -40.95
CA GLY A 822 -29.27 -45.80 -41.11
C GLY A 822 -28.50 -45.97 -42.43
N GLU A 823 -28.36 -47.22 -42.88
CA GLU A 823 -27.53 -47.64 -44.02
C GLU A 823 -27.80 -46.83 -45.32
N ALA A 824 -29.06 -46.58 -45.62
CA ALA A 824 -29.48 -45.83 -46.81
C ALA A 824 -29.15 -44.32 -46.74
N GLY A 825 -28.87 -43.79 -45.53
CA GLY A 825 -28.49 -42.40 -45.30
C GLY A 825 -26.98 -42.13 -45.32
N ALA A 826 -26.16 -43.16 -45.06
CA ALA A 826 -24.71 -43.03 -45.00
C ALA A 826 -24.11 -42.56 -46.34
N PRO A 827 -23.00 -41.79 -46.32
CA PRO A 827 -22.16 -41.61 -47.50
C PRO A 827 -21.52 -42.95 -47.87
N GLY A 828 -20.95 -43.07 -49.07
CA GLY A 828 -20.40 -44.35 -49.51
C GLY A 828 -19.30 -44.30 -50.54
N ILE A 829 -18.76 -45.49 -50.82
CA ILE A 829 -17.75 -45.75 -51.84
C ILE A 829 -18.28 -46.89 -52.71
N ARG A 830 -18.56 -46.60 -53.99
CA ARG A 830 -18.89 -47.62 -54.98
C ARG A 830 -17.61 -48.09 -55.66
N ILE A 831 -17.44 -49.41 -55.75
CA ILE A 831 -16.27 -50.08 -56.33
C ILE A 831 -16.76 -50.98 -57.47
N VAL A 832 -16.32 -50.68 -58.70
CA VAL A 832 -16.71 -51.31 -59.95
C VAL A 832 -15.59 -52.24 -60.41
N ASP A 833 -15.85 -53.55 -60.49
CA ASP A 833 -14.83 -54.50 -60.95
C ASP A 833 -14.84 -54.68 -62.46
N THR A 834 -13.66 -55.07 -62.95
CA THR A 834 -13.51 -55.64 -64.29
C THR A 834 -13.63 -57.15 -64.21
N GLN A 835 -14.35 -57.73 -65.17
CA GLN A 835 -14.42 -59.18 -65.33
C GLN A 835 -13.06 -59.70 -65.81
N VAL A 836 -12.63 -60.86 -65.31
CA VAL A 836 -11.43 -61.53 -65.82
C VAL A 836 -11.70 -61.98 -67.25
N GLY A 837 -11.06 -61.33 -68.21
CA GLY A 837 -11.17 -61.68 -69.62
C GLY A 837 -10.62 -63.09 -69.87
N THR A 838 -11.46 -63.98 -70.39
CA THR A 838 -10.98 -65.28 -70.89
C THR A 838 -10.14 -65.05 -72.13
N LEU A 839 -8.86 -65.44 -72.07
CA LEU A 839 -8.00 -65.46 -73.25
C LEU A 839 -8.65 -66.36 -74.33
N PRO A 840 -8.81 -65.88 -75.58
CA PRO A 840 -9.26 -66.74 -76.66
C PRO A 840 -8.25 -67.87 -76.84
N VAL A 841 -8.73 -69.12 -76.87
CA VAL A 841 -7.85 -70.30 -76.92
C VAL A 841 -7.20 -70.39 -78.29
N ALA A 842 -6.03 -69.77 -78.43
CA ALA A 842 -5.23 -69.72 -79.65
C ALA A 842 -4.52 -71.06 -79.95
N GLY A 843 -5.28 -72.15 -79.97
CA GLY A 843 -4.84 -73.47 -80.43
C GLY A 843 -4.64 -73.48 -81.94
N GLY A 844 -3.52 -72.94 -82.40
CA GLY A 844 -3.16 -72.96 -83.81
C GLY A 844 -3.02 -74.39 -84.35
N TYR A 845 -3.72 -74.70 -85.44
CA TYR A 845 -3.53 -75.97 -86.16
C TYR A 845 -2.08 -76.09 -86.62
N GLY A 846 -1.39 -77.15 -86.16
CA GLY A 846 0.04 -77.37 -86.41
C GLY A 846 0.38 -77.51 -87.89
N VAL A 847 1.67 -77.35 -88.22
CA VAL A 847 2.29 -77.10 -89.55
C VAL A 847 1.87 -78.01 -90.73
N TYR A 848 1.19 -79.12 -90.50
CA TYR A 848 0.76 -80.10 -91.52
C TYR A 848 0.04 -79.52 -92.77
N PRO A 849 -0.87 -78.51 -92.69
CA PRO A 849 -1.50 -77.93 -93.88
C PRO A 849 -0.49 -77.29 -94.85
N HIS A 850 0.58 -76.70 -94.33
CA HIS A 850 1.61 -76.05 -95.13
C HIS A 850 2.52 -77.08 -95.83
N VAL A 851 2.80 -78.22 -95.17
CA VAL A 851 3.51 -79.35 -95.78
C VAL A 851 2.66 -79.98 -96.90
N ALA A 852 1.36 -80.20 -96.65
CA ALA A 852 0.44 -80.73 -97.66
C ALA A 852 0.32 -79.81 -98.89
N GLY A 853 0.21 -78.50 -98.68
CA GLY A 853 0.21 -77.50 -99.75
C GLY A 853 1.51 -77.50 -100.57
N GLY A 854 2.67 -77.63 -99.90
CA GLY A 854 3.98 -77.72 -100.56
C GLY A 854 4.10 -78.94 -101.48
N VAL A 855 3.66 -80.12 -101.04
CA VAL A 855 3.69 -81.35 -101.85
C VAL A 855 2.76 -81.25 -103.06
N GLY A 856 1.56 -80.66 -102.89
CA GLY A 856 0.62 -80.43 -104.00
C GLY A 856 1.19 -79.52 -105.11
N MET A 857 1.90 -78.45 -104.72
CA MET A 857 2.55 -77.52 -105.66
C MET A 857 3.64 -78.20 -106.50
N ILE A 858 4.45 -79.08 -105.89
CA ILE A 858 5.52 -79.82 -106.58
C ILE A 858 4.91 -80.85 -107.58
N ALA A 859 3.83 -81.53 -107.19
CA ALA A 859 3.13 -82.45 -108.09
C ALA A 859 2.54 -81.74 -109.32
N LEU A 860 1.93 -80.56 -109.13
CA LEU A 860 1.41 -79.74 -110.22
C LEU A 860 2.51 -79.25 -111.18
N ALA A 861 3.67 -78.84 -110.65
CA ALA A 861 4.83 -78.46 -111.47
C ALA A 861 5.35 -79.63 -112.33
N GLY A 862 5.40 -80.84 -111.75
CA GLY A 862 5.78 -82.06 -112.47
C GLY A 862 4.81 -82.41 -113.61
N ALA A 863 3.50 -82.33 -113.35
CA ALA A 863 2.47 -82.57 -114.37
C ALA A 863 2.57 -81.58 -115.55
N CYS A 864 2.82 -80.29 -115.27
CA CYS A 864 2.98 -79.27 -116.30
C CYS A 864 4.22 -79.49 -117.19
N MET A 865 5.33 -79.98 -116.62
CA MET A 865 6.51 -80.36 -117.41
C MET A 865 6.27 -81.61 -118.27
N TRP A 866 5.54 -82.60 -117.77
CA TRP A 866 5.20 -83.80 -118.55
C TRP A 866 4.27 -83.49 -119.73
N ALA A 867 3.27 -82.61 -119.52
CA ALA A 867 2.39 -82.13 -120.57
C ALA A 867 3.16 -81.41 -121.69
N ARG A 868 4.07 -80.48 -121.35
CA ARG A 868 4.93 -79.78 -122.33
C ARG A 868 5.83 -80.71 -123.14
N LYS A 869 6.21 -81.88 -122.62
CA LYS A 869 7.08 -82.84 -123.33
C LYS A 869 6.32 -83.67 -124.40
N ARG A 870 4.98 -83.71 -124.38
CA ARG A 870 4.17 -84.41 -125.40
C ARG A 870 3.86 -83.60 -126.67
N GLN A 871 4.17 -82.29 -126.71
CA GLN A 871 3.92 -81.43 -127.87
C GLN A 871 5.16 -81.17 -128.77
N ARG A 872 6.20 -82.01 -128.66
CA ARG A 872 7.38 -81.98 -129.56
C ARG A 872 7.73 -83.36 -130.14
N VAL A 873 6.70 -84.07 -130.60
CA VAL A 873 6.83 -85.27 -131.47
C VAL A 873 5.79 -85.17 -132.59
N SER A 874 5.88 -84.11 -133.40
CA SER A 874 5.10 -83.91 -134.63
C SER A 874 5.63 -82.71 -135.43
N GLN A 875 6.58 -82.98 -136.34
CA GLN A 875 7.06 -82.21 -137.52
C GLN A 875 8.59 -82.25 -137.64
N SER A 876 9.04 -82.70 -138.83
CA SER A 876 10.39 -82.65 -139.42
C SER A 876 11.59 -82.60 -138.46
#